data_AF-A0A9N8DIG5-F1
#
_entry.id   AF-A0A9N8DIG5-F1
#
_cell.length_a   1.000
_cell.length_b   1.000
_cell.length_c   1.000
_cell.angle_alpha   90.00
_cell.angle_beta   90.00
_cell.angle_gamma   90.00
#
_symmetry.space_group_name_H-M   'P 1'
#
loop_
_entity.id
_entity.type
_entity.pdbx_description
1 polymer ?
#
loop_
_entity_poly.entity_id
_entity_poly.type
_entity_poly.pdbx_seq_one_letter_code
_entity_poly.pdbx_strand_id
1 'polypeptide(L)'
;MGIQSTQDPTTSSTSTSSETTIPNWRVLSLPKEEDQEDSLAFLQERAPWSNQQYQEALDLYDKFISCSDSYIAPGIKDALNVLDHAYRLYGPQSVVCSFNGGKDAVVILQLLRAAHAHHYRQQEEQQQEHDKTTIIRPRALYFEHADEFPQVLAYLQNSVQQYDLDMIAFDKGIKFNQGLEVLVQNNLVPQQSSSTKITLPMGFVLGTRVGDPNAGDQGYFCPSSHYMPPFMRVNPILEWTYGQVWHFLRVFSLPYCVLYDQGYTSLGTTKDTNPCPALAVPGMTVTQNTTLPKYWPAYMLQDWSQERAGRIKKEKKKSSTTTATTKDNNKGDNIPSTSSAPSNKAESVISIPSALRATDPKQLIRKKQDELAISPVETQNDGGENADNDLDESCWSYDKSSNHSLASSVEQRTAGLLVIGDEILKGATADTNTQAAAKAFRENSVLLKRVVVVSDDQEAIINEILQMQNEVDILVTSGGVGPTHDDVTIKSVAAALNQDLVLHEEMALLLQEKMNKTDNDSNSNDNNAVVELTEAQRKMATLPSRSKLRYLADKQDWPVLQCRNIFILPGVPEFFTHKIEYVADYVSSDIELERSTVYKVILSVDETSIVTVLNTAVEAHPDVTFGSYPFVSHPEFKTVLTLEGRLRSAEPEIFSRKSFSKPQMDHHVRMALDYLLTHLPEGSILRVENDDGLL
;
A
#
# COMPACT_ATOMS: atom_id res chain seq x y z
N MET A 1 8.13 73.52 -44.28
CA MET A 1 6.93 73.62 -43.41
C MET A 1 6.86 72.32 -42.62
N GLY A 2 6.99 72.21 -41.31
CA GLY A 2 7.24 73.12 -40.20
C GLY A 2 7.51 72.21 -38.98
N ILE A 3 8.46 72.59 -38.14
CA ILE A 3 8.89 71.94 -36.89
C ILE A 3 8.04 72.48 -35.72
N GLN A 4 7.74 71.66 -34.69
CA GLN A 4 7.53 71.96 -33.25
C GLN A 4 6.54 70.93 -32.63
N SER A 5 6.52 70.56 -31.35
CA SER A 5 7.41 70.67 -30.18
C SER A 5 6.83 69.79 -29.07
N THR A 6 7.66 69.34 -28.14
CA THR A 6 7.38 68.64 -26.88
C THR A 6 6.44 69.40 -25.92
N GLN A 7 5.54 68.68 -25.22
CA GLN A 7 5.12 68.96 -23.83
C GLN A 7 4.66 67.65 -23.12
N ASP A 8 5.18 67.42 -21.90
CA ASP A 8 4.76 66.39 -20.95
C ASP A 8 3.32 66.62 -20.42
N PRO A 9 2.66 65.58 -19.88
CA PRO A 9 2.26 65.70 -18.48
C PRO A 9 2.41 64.41 -17.65
N THR A 10 3.11 64.58 -16.52
CA THR A 10 2.74 64.11 -15.15
C THR A 10 1.98 62.79 -14.98
N THR A 11 2.71 61.84 -14.38
CA THR A 11 2.27 60.77 -13.46
C THR A 11 0.83 60.84 -12.92
N SER A 12 0.04 59.82 -13.24
CA SER A 12 -0.89 59.21 -12.29
C SER A 12 -0.79 57.67 -12.40
N SER A 13 -0.31 57.08 -11.32
CA SER A 13 -0.18 55.65 -11.12
C SER A 13 -1.55 55.02 -10.97
N THR A 14 -1.93 54.16 -11.92
CA THR A 14 -2.91 53.08 -11.67
C THR A 14 -2.39 51.83 -12.35
N SER A 15 -1.61 51.05 -11.60
CA SER A 15 -1.26 49.68 -11.95
C SER A 15 -2.53 48.82 -11.89
N THR A 16 -3.22 48.71 -13.01
CA THR A 16 -4.20 47.65 -13.22
C THR A 16 -3.44 46.45 -13.78
N SER A 17 -3.12 45.50 -12.91
CA SER A 17 -2.71 44.15 -13.33
C SER A 17 -3.89 43.50 -14.04
N SER A 18 -3.81 43.43 -15.36
CA SER A 18 -4.76 42.67 -16.18
C SER A 18 -4.56 41.18 -15.93
N GLU A 19 -5.39 40.59 -15.09
CA GLU A 19 -5.53 39.14 -15.01
C GLU A 19 -6.08 38.64 -16.35
N THR A 20 -5.24 37.92 -17.08
CA THR A 20 -5.61 37.28 -18.35
C THR A 20 -6.48 36.07 -18.02
N THR A 21 -7.79 36.20 -18.21
CA THR A 21 -8.74 35.10 -18.00
C THR A 21 -8.58 34.06 -19.11
N ILE A 22 -8.15 32.86 -18.74
CA ILE A 22 -7.98 31.74 -19.67
C ILE A 22 -9.33 31.04 -19.81
N PRO A 23 -9.88 30.91 -21.04
CA PRO A 23 -11.14 30.20 -21.24
C PRO A 23 -11.09 28.79 -20.65
N ASN A 24 -12.16 28.39 -19.97
CA ASN A 24 -12.31 27.08 -19.33
C ASN A 24 -11.31 26.76 -18.21
N TRP A 25 -10.53 27.74 -17.74
CA TRP A 25 -9.68 27.62 -16.56
C TRP A 25 -10.39 28.21 -15.35
N ARG A 26 -10.94 27.36 -14.48
CA ARG A 26 -11.69 27.79 -13.30
C ARG A 26 -10.83 27.63 -12.06
N VAL A 27 -10.51 28.75 -11.41
CA VAL A 27 -9.80 28.74 -10.13
C VAL A 27 -10.80 28.61 -9.00
N LEU A 28 -10.60 27.61 -8.14
CA LEU A 28 -11.39 27.35 -6.95
C LEU A 28 -10.65 27.79 -5.69
N SER A 29 -11.30 28.63 -4.91
CA SER A 29 -10.98 28.86 -3.50
C SER A 29 -11.92 28.01 -2.61
N LEU A 30 -11.51 27.71 -1.37
CA LEU A 30 -12.39 27.02 -0.43
C LEU A 30 -13.62 27.90 -0.11
N PRO A 31 -14.85 27.34 -0.08
CA PRO A 31 -16.06 28.10 0.25
C PRO A 31 -15.95 28.71 1.65
N LYS A 32 -16.39 29.97 1.81
CA LYS A 32 -16.65 30.56 3.14
C LYS A 32 -18.00 30.03 3.65
N GLU A 33 -18.14 29.85 4.96
CA GLU A 33 -19.34 29.24 5.60
C GLU A 33 -20.68 29.89 5.19
N GLU A 34 -20.67 31.15 4.74
CA GLU A 34 -21.88 31.91 4.41
C GLU A 34 -22.36 31.76 2.94
N ASP A 35 -21.59 31.12 2.04
CA ASP A 35 -21.87 31.09 0.58
C ASP A 35 -22.05 29.66 -0.02
N GLN A 36 -22.25 28.62 0.79
CA GLN A 36 -22.07 27.21 0.36
C GLN A 36 -23.07 26.67 -0.68
N GLU A 37 -24.31 27.17 -0.78
CA GLU A 37 -25.32 26.53 -1.66
C GLU A 37 -25.30 27.03 -3.12
N ASP A 38 -25.13 28.33 -3.38
CA ASP A 38 -25.04 28.86 -4.75
C ASP A 38 -23.62 28.72 -5.37
N SER A 39 -22.58 28.66 -4.52
CA SER A 39 -21.18 28.65 -4.97
C SER A 39 -20.66 27.30 -5.42
N LEU A 40 -21.46 26.24 -5.47
CA LEU A 40 -20.99 24.88 -5.83
C LEU A 40 -21.81 24.21 -6.93
N ALA A 41 -22.95 24.80 -7.30
CA ALA A 41 -23.77 24.34 -8.43
C ALA A 41 -22.97 24.31 -9.75
N PHE A 42 -22.05 25.25 -9.94
CA PHE A 42 -21.21 25.32 -11.15
C PHE A 42 -20.22 24.15 -11.30
N LEU A 43 -19.95 23.37 -10.24
CA LEU A 43 -19.12 22.16 -10.34
C LEU A 43 -19.84 21.06 -11.13
N GLN A 44 -21.17 21.09 -11.15
CA GLN A 44 -21.99 20.14 -11.91
C GLN A 44 -22.15 20.59 -13.37
N GLU A 45 -22.12 21.88 -13.63
CA GLU A 45 -22.20 22.41 -14.98
C GLU A 45 -20.91 22.13 -15.77
N ARG A 46 -21.09 21.48 -16.92
CA ARG A 46 -20.06 21.32 -17.96
C ARG A 46 -20.61 21.82 -19.27
N ALA A 47 -19.90 22.75 -19.88
CA ALA A 47 -20.23 23.24 -21.20
C ALA A 47 -20.07 22.13 -22.26
N PRO A 48 -20.81 22.22 -23.38
CA PRO A 48 -20.63 21.32 -24.52
C PRO A 48 -19.19 21.37 -25.04
N TRP A 49 -18.69 20.21 -25.45
CA TRP A 49 -17.38 20.13 -26.10
C TRP A 49 -17.47 20.63 -27.54
N SER A 50 -16.47 21.40 -27.98
CA SER A 50 -16.45 21.86 -29.36
C SER A 50 -16.40 20.67 -30.34
N ASN A 51 -17.23 20.71 -31.39
CA ASN A 51 -17.29 19.65 -32.41
C ASN A 51 -15.92 19.35 -33.03
N GLN A 52 -15.08 20.39 -33.19
CA GLN A 52 -13.73 20.22 -33.72
C GLN A 52 -12.87 19.35 -32.79
N GLN A 53 -12.85 19.65 -31.48
CA GLN A 53 -12.02 18.90 -30.53
C GLN A 53 -12.57 17.50 -30.25
N TYR A 54 -13.89 17.33 -30.25
CA TYR A 54 -14.52 16.00 -30.20
C TYR A 54 -14.07 15.12 -31.37
N GLN A 55 -14.14 15.63 -32.60
CA GLN A 55 -13.73 14.86 -33.79
C GLN A 55 -12.23 14.57 -33.79
N GLU A 56 -11.40 15.53 -33.40
CA GLU A 56 -9.95 15.33 -33.29
C GLU A 56 -9.59 14.25 -32.26
N ALA A 57 -10.33 14.17 -31.15
CA ALA A 57 -10.18 13.11 -30.15
C ALA A 57 -10.67 11.74 -30.63
N LEU A 58 -11.72 11.67 -31.44
CA LEU A 58 -12.14 10.42 -32.11
C LEU A 58 -11.08 9.92 -33.09
N ASP A 59 -10.56 10.81 -33.93
CA ASP A 59 -9.49 10.48 -34.88
C ASP A 59 -8.25 9.99 -34.13
N LEU A 60 -7.96 10.56 -32.96
CA LEU A 60 -6.88 10.10 -32.08
C LEU A 60 -7.16 8.70 -31.50
N TYR A 61 -8.39 8.42 -31.08
CA TYR A 61 -8.79 7.08 -30.62
C TYR A 61 -8.59 6.03 -31.72
N ASP A 62 -9.02 6.33 -32.94
CA ASP A 62 -8.88 5.41 -34.07
C ASP A 62 -7.39 5.19 -34.44
N LYS A 63 -6.55 6.23 -34.33
CA LYS A 63 -5.07 6.11 -34.44
C LYS A 63 -4.46 5.22 -33.36
N PHE A 64 -4.94 5.32 -32.12
CA PHE A 64 -4.47 4.49 -31.02
C PHE A 64 -4.83 3.01 -31.22
N ILE A 65 -6.07 2.70 -31.59
CA ILE A 65 -6.52 1.33 -31.82
C ILE A 65 -5.89 0.71 -33.07
N SER A 66 -5.61 1.51 -34.10
CA SER A 66 -4.92 1.04 -35.32
C SER A 66 -3.39 1.04 -35.22
N CYS A 67 -2.83 1.37 -34.06
CA CYS A 67 -1.38 1.37 -33.85
C CYS A 67 -0.81 -0.05 -34.02
N SER A 68 0.10 -0.22 -34.98
CA SER A 68 0.75 -1.50 -35.27
C SER A 68 2.10 -1.68 -34.57
N ASP A 69 2.52 -0.71 -33.75
CA ASP A 69 3.81 -0.75 -33.06
C ASP A 69 3.73 -1.72 -31.87
N SER A 70 4.36 -2.89 -32.01
CA SER A 70 4.28 -3.98 -31.04
C SER A 70 4.81 -3.62 -29.64
N TYR A 71 5.65 -2.58 -29.52
CA TYR A 71 6.21 -2.18 -28.23
C TYR A 71 5.20 -1.42 -27.36
N ILE A 72 4.27 -0.68 -27.98
CA ILE A 72 3.36 0.21 -27.27
C ILE A 72 1.87 -0.12 -27.49
N ALA A 73 1.51 -0.73 -28.62
CA ALA A 73 0.12 -1.06 -28.95
C ALA A 73 -0.61 -1.89 -27.88
N PRO A 74 0.00 -2.92 -27.24
CA PRO A 74 -0.65 -3.63 -26.14
C PRO A 74 -0.98 -2.71 -24.96
N GLY A 75 0.00 -1.90 -24.53
CA GLY A 75 -0.17 -0.95 -23.43
C GLY A 75 -1.23 0.12 -23.71
N ILE A 76 -1.34 0.58 -24.97
CA ILE A 76 -2.39 1.51 -25.41
C ILE A 76 -3.77 0.85 -25.30
N LYS A 77 -3.90 -0.39 -25.79
CA LYS A 77 -5.15 -1.14 -25.76
C LYS A 77 -5.62 -1.37 -24.32
N ASP A 78 -4.71 -1.79 -23.44
CA ASP A 78 -5.02 -2.00 -22.02
C ASP A 78 -5.43 -0.70 -21.33
N ALA A 79 -4.70 0.39 -21.59
CA ALA A 79 -5.02 1.70 -21.05
C ALA A 79 -6.40 2.22 -21.51
N LEU A 80 -6.74 2.05 -22.79
CA LEU A 80 -8.05 2.41 -23.32
C LEU A 80 -9.16 1.51 -22.76
N ASN A 81 -8.91 0.22 -22.53
CA ASN A 81 -9.86 -0.67 -21.87
C ASN A 81 -10.14 -0.23 -20.42
N VAL A 82 -9.11 0.14 -19.66
CA VAL A 82 -9.27 0.68 -18.30
C VAL A 82 -10.13 1.94 -18.31
N LEU A 83 -9.89 2.85 -19.26
CA LEU A 83 -10.68 4.08 -19.39
C LEU A 83 -12.13 3.80 -19.84
N ASP A 84 -12.34 2.87 -20.75
CA ASP A 84 -13.68 2.44 -21.19
C ASP A 84 -14.49 1.90 -20.00
N HIS A 85 -13.89 1.05 -19.16
CA HIS A 85 -14.51 0.58 -17.91
C HIS A 85 -14.82 1.74 -16.96
N ALA A 86 -13.91 2.71 -16.81
CA ALA A 86 -14.14 3.87 -15.96
C ALA A 86 -15.33 4.70 -16.46
N TYR A 87 -15.44 4.95 -17.76
CA TYR A 87 -16.58 5.66 -18.35
C TYR A 87 -17.89 4.88 -18.24
N ARG A 88 -17.87 3.55 -18.37
CA ARG A 88 -19.06 2.70 -18.15
C ARG A 88 -19.55 2.72 -16.71
N LEU A 89 -18.63 2.72 -15.73
CA LEU A 89 -18.97 2.64 -14.30
C LEU A 89 -19.38 4.00 -13.72
N TYR A 90 -18.66 5.07 -14.07
CA TYR A 90 -18.80 6.37 -13.42
C TYR A 90 -19.47 7.43 -14.32
N GLY A 91 -19.48 7.21 -15.64
CA GLY A 91 -20.04 8.15 -16.61
C GLY A 91 -19.15 9.38 -16.86
N PRO A 92 -19.43 10.13 -17.95
CA PRO A 92 -18.61 11.28 -18.36
C PRO A 92 -18.61 12.44 -17.36
N GLN A 93 -19.65 12.53 -16.50
CA GLN A 93 -19.77 13.56 -15.47
C GLN A 93 -18.86 13.31 -14.25
N SER A 94 -18.53 12.06 -13.95
CA SER A 94 -17.79 11.69 -12.72
C SER A 94 -16.35 11.24 -12.97
N VAL A 95 -15.95 11.03 -14.23
CA VAL A 95 -14.56 10.78 -14.60
C VAL A 95 -13.79 12.10 -14.75
N VAL A 96 -12.65 12.21 -14.07
CA VAL A 96 -11.80 13.41 -14.02
C VAL A 96 -10.33 13.04 -14.18
N CYS A 97 -9.59 13.80 -15.00
CA CYS A 97 -8.15 13.63 -15.19
C CYS A 97 -7.35 14.45 -14.17
N SER A 98 -6.43 13.84 -13.41
CA SER A 98 -5.41 14.62 -12.69
C SER A 98 -4.33 15.06 -13.68
N PHE A 99 -4.18 16.37 -13.89
CA PHE A 99 -3.32 16.90 -14.95
C PHE A 99 -2.38 18.01 -14.44
N ASN A 100 -1.12 17.64 -14.21
CA ASN A 100 -0.06 18.55 -13.73
C ASN A 100 0.99 18.90 -14.80
N GLY A 101 0.76 18.52 -16.07
CA GLY A 101 1.66 18.83 -17.18
C GLY A 101 2.95 17.99 -17.24
N GLY A 102 3.16 17.06 -16.30
CA GLY A 102 4.22 16.06 -16.39
C GLY A 102 3.97 15.06 -17.52
N LYS A 103 5.03 14.42 -18.03
CA LYS A 103 4.96 13.47 -19.17
C LYS A 103 3.89 12.39 -18.99
N ASP A 104 3.76 11.81 -17.80
CA ASP A 104 2.82 10.73 -17.52
C ASP A 104 1.38 11.29 -17.52
N ALA A 105 1.18 12.49 -16.96
CA ALA A 105 -0.08 13.23 -17.00
C ALA A 105 -0.50 13.60 -18.43
N VAL A 106 0.46 13.91 -19.31
CA VAL A 106 0.19 14.14 -20.73
C VAL A 106 -0.32 12.87 -21.39
N VAL A 107 0.35 11.73 -21.17
CA VAL A 107 -0.10 10.44 -21.73
C VAL A 107 -1.53 10.11 -21.31
N ILE A 108 -1.84 10.16 -20.01
CA ILE A 108 -3.19 9.84 -19.55
C ILE A 108 -4.24 10.84 -20.05
N LEU A 109 -3.91 12.11 -20.22
CA LEU A 109 -4.86 13.10 -20.76
C LEU A 109 -5.20 12.79 -22.24
N GLN A 110 -4.22 12.35 -23.03
CA GLN A 110 -4.43 11.98 -24.44
C GLN A 110 -5.21 10.68 -24.57
N LEU A 111 -4.99 9.70 -23.69
CA LEU A 111 -5.78 8.48 -23.64
C LEU A 111 -7.22 8.77 -23.15
N LEU A 112 -7.37 9.59 -22.11
CA LEU A 112 -8.66 9.93 -21.51
C LEU A 112 -9.59 10.62 -22.49
N ARG A 113 -9.13 11.67 -23.21
CA ARG A 113 -9.96 12.35 -24.21
C ARG A 113 -10.42 11.42 -25.34
N ALA A 114 -9.57 10.48 -25.74
CA ALA A 114 -9.84 9.57 -26.84
C ALA A 114 -10.92 8.58 -26.39
N ALA A 115 -10.77 8.01 -25.19
CA ALA A 115 -11.79 7.18 -24.56
C ALA A 115 -13.10 7.95 -24.28
N HIS A 116 -13.01 9.22 -23.90
CA HIS A 116 -14.18 10.08 -23.67
C HIS A 116 -15.00 10.28 -24.94
N ALA A 117 -14.33 10.62 -26.04
CA ALA A 117 -14.97 10.79 -27.33
C ALA A 117 -15.57 9.47 -27.83
N HIS A 118 -14.81 8.37 -27.70
CA HIS A 118 -15.27 7.03 -28.06
C HIS A 118 -16.52 6.59 -27.27
N HIS A 119 -16.59 6.91 -25.99
CA HIS A 119 -17.75 6.60 -25.16
C HIS A 119 -19.02 7.28 -25.68
N TYR A 120 -18.93 8.55 -26.09
CA TYR A 120 -20.06 9.26 -26.72
C TYR A 120 -20.43 8.66 -28.08
N ARG A 121 -19.45 8.31 -28.92
CA ARG A 121 -19.70 7.60 -30.19
C ARG A 121 -20.51 6.32 -29.98
N GLN A 122 -20.15 5.52 -28.96
CA GLN A 122 -20.90 4.30 -28.62
C GLN A 122 -22.33 4.58 -28.14
N GLN A 123 -22.55 5.67 -27.39
CA GLN A 123 -23.90 6.06 -26.96
C GLN A 123 -24.77 6.51 -28.14
N GLU A 124 -24.20 7.30 -29.07
CA GLU A 124 -24.89 7.74 -30.28
C GLU A 124 -25.29 6.56 -31.18
N GLU A 125 -24.43 5.54 -31.31
CA GLU A 125 -24.72 4.31 -32.07
C GLU A 125 -25.86 3.46 -31.46
N GLN A 126 -26.10 3.58 -30.14
CA GLN A 126 -27.09 2.80 -29.40
C GLN A 126 -28.46 3.51 -29.25
N GLN A 127 -28.54 4.83 -29.46
CA GLN A 127 -29.75 5.63 -29.27
C GLN A 127 -30.58 5.76 -30.57
N GLN A 128 -31.92 5.68 -30.46
CA GLN A 128 -32.84 6.02 -31.56
C GLN A 128 -32.98 7.56 -31.69
N GLU A 129 -33.21 8.07 -32.90
CA GLU A 129 -33.14 9.49 -33.36
C GLU A 129 -33.80 10.59 -32.49
N HIS A 130 -34.51 10.29 -31.40
CA HIS A 130 -35.35 11.24 -30.67
C HIS A 130 -34.75 11.91 -29.42
N ASP A 131 -33.58 11.49 -28.90
CA ASP A 131 -32.92 12.17 -27.78
C ASP A 131 -31.41 12.33 -28.04
N LYS A 132 -30.99 13.53 -28.44
CA LYS A 132 -29.59 13.81 -28.76
C LYS A 132 -28.81 14.14 -27.48
N THR A 133 -27.96 13.21 -27.03
CA THR A 133 -27.13 13.40 -25.84
C THR A 133 -26.14 14.56 -26.03
N THR A 134 -26.07 15.49 -25.08
CA THR A 134 -25.07 16.58 -25.09
C THR A 134 -23.68 16.03 -24.78
N ILE A 135 -22.75 16.19 -25.73
CA ILE A 135 -21.34 15.83 -25.55
C ILE A 135 -20.68 16.91 -24.70
N ILE A 136 -20.29 16.58 -23.48
CA ILE A 136 -19.65 17.52 -22.54
C ILE A 136 -18.12 17.48 -22.66
N ARG A 137 -17.46 18.53 -22.20
CA ARG A 137 -15.99 18.58 -22.18
C ARG A 137 -15.38 17.56 -21.20
N PRO A 138 -14.23 16.96 -21.55
CA PRO A 138 -13.44 16.20 -20.60
C PRO A 138 -12.90 17.15 -19.51
N ARG A 139 -12.99 16.72 -18.24
CA ARG A 139 -12.57 17.51 -17.09
C ARG A 139 -11.17 17.15 -16.63
N ALA A 140 -10.38 18.18 -16.34
CA ALA A 140 -9.05 18.08 -15.78
C ALA A 140 -8.97 18.80 -14.43
N LEU A 141 -8.11 18.30 -13.55
CA LEU A 141 -7.88 18.83 -12.22
C LEU A 141 -6.40 19.17 -12.01
N TYR A 142 -6.15 20.36 -11.48
CA TYR A 142 -4.83 20.88 -11.17
C TYR A 142 -4.79 21.53 -9.78
N PHE A 143 -3.66 21.41 -9.09
CA PHE A 143 -3.42 22.07 -7.81
C PHE A 143 -2.23 23.00 -7.98
N GLU A 144 -2.44 24.31 -7.84
CA GLU A 144 -1.40 25.28 -8.11
C GLU A 144 -0.41 25.38 -6.93
N HIS A 145 0.89 25.37 -7.24
CA HIS A 145 1.94 25.60 -6.27
C HIS A 145 2.66 26.94 -6.49
N ALA A 146 3.13 27.55 -5.39
CA ALA A 146 3.87 28.83 -5.46
C ALA A 146 5.21 28.71 -6.20
N ASP A 147 5.79 27.52 -6.23
CA ASP A 147 7.13 27.24 -6.75
C ASP A 147 7.10 26.42 -8.05
N GLU A 148 6.00 26.50 -8.81
CA GLU A 148 5.83 25.83 -10.11
C GLU A 148 6.81 26.39 -11.16
N PHE A 149 7.22 25.55 -12.11
CA PHE A 149 7.94 26.05 -13.28
C PHE A 149 6.98 26.84 -14.19
N PRO A 150 7.33 28.07 -14.61
CA PRO A 150 6.48 28.85 -15.54
C PRO A 150 6.20 28.11 -16.85
N GLN A 151 7.14 27.28 -17.32
CA GLN A 151 6.99 26.46 -18.52
C GLN A 151 5.93 25.35 -18.35
N VAL A 152 5.74 24.84 -17.13
CA VAL A 152 4.69 23.85 -16.82
C VAL A 152 3.34 24.53 -16.83
N LEU A 153 3.21 25.68 -16.16
CA LEU A 153 1.97 26.45 -16.16
C LEU A 153 1.56 26.89 -17.57
N ALA A 154 2.50 27.41 -18.36
CA ALA A 154 2.25 27.79 -19.75
C ALA A 154 1.79 26.59 -20.61
N TYR A 155 2.39 25.41 -20.39
CA TYR A 155 1.99 24.19 -21.09
C TYR A 155 0.58 23.72 -20.69
N LEU A 156 0.24 23.77 -19.39
CA LEU A 156 -1.11 23.45 -18.90
C LEU A 156 -2.16 24.37 -19.51
N GLN A 157 -1.91 25.69 -19.48
CA GLN A 157 -2.80 26.71 -20.03
C GLN A 157 -3.02 26.54 -21.53
N ASN A 158 -1.95 26.27 -22.28
CA ASN A 158 -2.03 25.96 -23.72
C ASN A 158 -2.85 24.68 -23.94
N SER A 159 -2.60 23.63 -23.16
CA SER A 159 -3.36 22.36 -23.27
C SER A 159 -4.86 22.57 -23.03
N VAL A 160 -5.26 23.39 -22.06
CA VAL A 160 -6.68 23.67 -21.80
C VAL A 160 -7.35 24.33 -23.01
N GLN A 161 -6.67 25.30 -23.63
CA GLN A 161 -7.18 25.98 -24.82
C GLN A 161 -7.17 25.09 -26.06
N GLN A 162 -6.04 24.41 -26.31
CA GLN A 162 -5.84 23.56 -27.48
C GLN A 162 -6.88 22.46 -27.54
N TYR A 163 -7.26 21.92 -26.39
CA TYR A 163 -8.06 20.70 -26.29
C TYR A 163 -9.48 20.93 -25.78
N ASP A 164 -9.86 22.19 -25.57
CA ASP A 164 -11.16 22.62 -25.03
C ASP A 164 -11.54 21.85 -23.74
N LEU A 165 -10.59 21.75 -22.80
CA LEU A 165 -10.77 21.02 -21.53
C LEU A 165 -11.58 21.86 -20.55
N ASP A 166 -12.37 21.19 -19.70
CA ASP A 166 -12.92 21.80 -18.49
C ASP A 166 -11.90 21.70 -17.34
N MET A 167 -11.10 22.75 -17.12
CA MET A 167 -10.06 22.74 -16.07
C MET A 167 -10.59 23.31 -14.77
N ILE A 168 -10.45 22.54 -13.70
CA ILE A 168 -10.58 22.98 -12.32
C ILE A 168 -9.18 23.09 -11.72
N ALA A 169 -8.79 24.30 -11.32
CA ALA A 169 -7.52 24.58 -10.67
C ALA A 169 -7.78 25.04 -9.23
N PHE A 170 -7.15 24.41 -8.23
CA PHE A 170 -7.21 24.89 -6.85
C PHE A 170 -6.13 25.93 -6.58
N ASP A 171 -6.52 27.03 -5.91
CA ASP A 171 -5.64 28.15 -5.57
C ASP A 171 -4.51 27.75 -4.61
N LYS A 172 -3.44 28.55 -4.61
CA LYS A 172 -2.25 28.34 -3.79
C LYS A 172 -2.61 28.26 -2.30
N GLY A 173 -2.12 27.20 -1.66
CA GLY A 173 -2.28 27.00 -0.22
C GLY A 173 -3.46 26.08 0.15
N ILE A 174 -4.33 25.73 -0.80
CA ILE A 174 -5.34 24.68 -0.60
C ILE A 174 -4.64 23.33 -0.56
N LYS A 175 -4.87 22.57 0.51
CA LYS A 175 -4.30 21.21 0.62
C LYS A 175 -5.02 20.27 -0.33
N PHE A 176 -4.26 19.32 -0.88
CA PHE A 176 -4.76 18.31 -1.83
C PHE A 176 -6.06 17.63 -1.35
N ASN A 177 -6.07 17.10 -0.11
CA ASN A 177 -7.25 16.43 0.45
C ASN A 177 -8.45 17.37 0.57
N GLN A 178 -8.25 18.63 0.93
CA GLN A 178 -9.35 19.60 1.07
C GLN A 178 -10.01 19.89 -0.27
N GLY A 179 -9.22 20.07 -1.34
CA GLY A 179 -9.78 20.27 -2.68
C GLY A 179 -10.54 19.05 -3.20
N LEU A 180 -10.02 17.84 -2.95
CA LEU A 180 -10.72 16.61 -3.32
C LEU A 180 -12.03 16.42 -2.54
N GLU A 181 -12.05 16.79 -1.25
CA GLU A 181 -13.25 16.70 -0.41
C GLU A 181 -14.39 17.52 -1.02
N VAL A 182 -14.08 18.75 -1.44
CA VAL A 182 -15.04 19.65 -2.10
C VAL A 182 -15.58 19.03 -3.39
N LEU A 183 -14.75 18.39 -4.20
CA LEU A 183 -15.22 17.77 -5.45
C LEU A 183 -16.13 16.56 -5.19
N VAL A 184 -15.71 15.66 -4.32
CA VAL A 184 -16.43 14.41 -4.04
C VAL A 184 -17.78 14.69 -3.39
N GLN A 185 -17.84 15.61 -2.41
CA GLN A 185 -19.08 15.94 -1.72
C GLN A 185 -20.10 16.66 -2.62
N ASN A 186 -19.66 17.28 -3.72
CA ASN A 186 -20.51 18.10 -4.60
C ASN A 186 -20.79 17.48 -5.97
N ASN A 187 -20.34 16.24 -6.22
CA ASN A 187 -20.66 15.49 -7.43
C ASN A 187 -22.06 14.87 -7.33
N LEU A 188 -23.12 15.67 -7.47
CA LEU A 188 -24.51 15.21 -7.26
C LEU A 188 -25.17 14.69 -8.55
N VAL A 189 -26.24 13.92 -8.38
CA VAL A 189 -27.10 13.45 -9.48
C VAL A 189 -27.78 14.64 -10.18
N PRO A 190 -27.68 14.78 -11.52
CA PRO A 190 -28.40 15.81 -12.26
C PRO A 190 -29.93 15.62 -12.16
N GLN A 191 -30.65 16.68 -11.81
CA GLN A 191 -32.12 16.78 -11.85
C GLN A 191 -32.95 15.92 -10.86
N GLN A 192 -32.86 16.19 -9.55
CA GLN A 192 -33.99 15.88 -8.67
C GLN A 192 -34.34 17.04 -7.73
N SER A 193 -35.60 17.45 -7.80
CA SER A 193 -36.34 18.32 -6.86
C SER A 193 -36.62 17.62 -5.51
N SER A 194 -35.68 16.78 -5.07
CA SER A 194 -35.71 16.01 -3.83
C SER A 194 -34.83 16.69 -2.79
N SER A 195 -35.30 16.77 -1.54
CA SER A 195 -34.53 17.29 -0.41
C SER A 195 -33.30 16.44 -0.04
N THR A 196 -33.05 15.32 -0.74
CA THR A 196 -31.93 14.41 -0.46
C THR A 196 -30.83 14.58 -1.52
N LYS A 197 -29.68 15.15 -1.12
CA LYS A 197 -28.49 15.30 -1.97
C LYS A 197 -27.80 13.92 -2.11
N ILE A 198 -27.94 13.27 -3.26
CA ILE A 198 -27.26 11.99 -3.57
C ILE A 198 -25.97 12.31 -4.33
N THR A 199 -24.82 11.88 -3.80
CA THR A 199 -23.51 11.97 -4.45
C THR A 199 -23.26 10.77 -5.37
N LEU A 200 -22.68 11.03 -6.54
CA LEU A 200 -22.20 10.04 -7.47
C LEU A 200 -20.72 9.73 -7.21
N PRO A 201 -20.32 8.45 -7.24
CA PRO A 201 -18.92 8.08 -7.09
C PRO A 201 -18.08 8.65 -8.24
N MET A 202 -16.88 9.13 -7.92
CA MET A 202 -15.96 9.73 -8.88
C MET A 202 -14.80 8.81 -9.23
N GLY A 203 -14.39 8.83 -10.51
CA GLY A 203 -13.20 8.16 -11.01
C GLY A 203 -12.11 9.16 -11.35
N PHE A 204 -11.01 9.16 -10.61
CA PHE A 204 -9.86 10.02 -10.84
C PHE A 204 -8.80 9.28 -11.64
N VAL A 205 -8.58 9.72 -12.87
CA VAL A 205 -7.55 9.17 -13.76
C VAL A 205 -6.19 9.75 -13.39
N LEU A 206 -5.26 8.87 -13.02
CA LEU A 206 -3.94 9.20 -12.51
C LEU A 206 -2.84 8.62 -13.39
N GLY A 207 -1.73 9.37 -13.53
CA GLY A 207 -0.56 8.96 -14.31
C GLY A 207 0.44 8.13 -13.50
N THR A 208 -0.03 7.40 -12.48
CA THR A 208 0.81 6.57 -11.60
C THR A 208 1.33 5.36 -12.36
N ARG A 209 2.63 5.06 -12.23
CA ARG A 209 3.27 3.83 -12.74
C ARG A 209 3.80 2.97 -11.59
N VAL A 210 3.95 1.66 -11.75
CA VAL A 210 4.45 0.73 -10.70
C VAL A 210 5.76 1.20 -10.07
N GLY A 211 6.64 1.83 -10.85
CA GLY A 211 7.92 2.37 -10.36
C GLY A 211 7.85 3.70 -9.60
N ASP A 212 6.66 4.30 -9.44
CA ASP A 212 6.51 5.56 -8.72
C ASP A 212 6.45 5.36 -7.20
N PRO A 213 6.98 6.30 -6.37
CA PRO A 213 7.01 6.16 -4.91
C PRO A 213 5.64 5.98 -4.25
N ASN A 214 4.57 6.44 -4.90
CA ASN A 214 3.21 6.38 -4.37
C ASN A 214 2.39 5.24 -4.99
N ALA A 215 2.99 4.39 -5.84
CA ALA A 215 2.27 3.31 -6.51
C ALA A 215 1.84 2.23 -5.52
N GLY A 216 2.73 1.81 -4.61
CA GLY A 216 2.41 0.79 -3.60
C GLY A 216 1.89 -0.49 -4.25
N ASP A 217 0.75 -0.97 -3.77
CA ASP A 217 -0.01 -2.13 -4.24
C ASP A 217 -1.24 -1.74 -5.09
N GLN A 218 -1.28 -0.50 -5.62
CA GLN A 218 -2.40 -0.03 -6.42
C GLN A 218 -2.59 -0.89 -7.68
N GLY A 219 -3.84 -1.29 -7.95
CA GLY A 219 -4.24 -1.84 -9.25
C GLY A 219 -4.70 -0.76 -10.25
N TYR A 220 -5.16 -1.20 -11.42
CA TYR A 220 -5.76 -0.33 -12.44
C TYR A 220 -6.96 0.46 -11.92
N PHE A 221 -7.73 -0.13 -11.00
CA PHE A 221 -8.75 0.51 -10.20
C PHE A 221 -8.40 0.30 -8.73
N CYS A 222 -8.27 1.39 -7.97
CA CYS A 222 -7.92 1.33 -6.56
C CYS A 222 -8.71 2.39 -5.77
N PRO A 223 -9.51 2.03 -4.77
CA PRO A 223 -10.16 3.02 -3.91
C PRO A 223 -9.15 4.01 -3.33
N SER A 224 -9.57 5.25 -3.08
CA SER A 224 -8.76 6.22 -2.35
C SER A 224 -8.38 5.68 -0.96
N SER A 225 -7.28 6.17 -0.40
CA SER A 225 -6.86 5.80 0.95
C SER A 225 -7.90 6.26 1.98
N HIS A 226 -8.03 5.55 3.10
CA HIS A 226 -9.03 5.82 4.16
C HIS A 226 -9.01 7.26 4.73
N TYR A 227 -7.88 7.96 4.68
CA TYR A 227 -7.75 9.35 5.15
C TYR A 227 -8.13 10.41 4.08
N MET A 228 -8.54 9.96 2.89
CA MET A 228 -8.99 10.79 1.78
C MET A 228 -10.50 10.63 1.59
N PRO A 229 -11.18 11.60 0.96
CA PRO A 229 -12.57 11.42 0.55
C PRO A 229 -12.71 10.17 -0.35
N PRO A 230 -13.88 9.51 -0.36
CA PRO A 230 -14.10 8.29 -1.12
C PRO A 230 -14.18 8.57 -2.62
N PHE A 231 -13.18 8.10 -3.38
CA PHE A 231 -13.19 8.11 -4.84
C PHE A 231 -12.40 6.92 -5.37
N MET A 232 -12.55 6.60 -6.65
CA MET A 232 -11.78 5.54 -7.31
C MET A 232 -10.57 6.13 -8.02
N ARG A 233 -9.36 5.65 -7.72
CA ARG A 233 -8.17 5.88 -8.54
C ARG A 233 -8.25 4.98 -9.77
N VAL A 234 -8.02 5.57 -10.94
CA VAL A 234 -7.99 4.87 -12.23
C VAL A 234 -6.59 5.07 -12.82
N ASN A 235 -5.80 4.01 -12.87
CA ASN A 235 -4.38 4.05 -13.25
C ASN A 235 -4.16 3.38 -14.62
N PRO A 236 -4.57 3.98 -15.75
CA PRO A 236 -4.57 3.31 -17.05
C PRO A 236 -3.18 2.96 -17.59
N ILE A 237 -2.13 3.62 -17.08
CA ILE A 237 -0.74 3.39 -17.50
C ILE A 237 0.11 2.76 -16.39
N LEU A 238 -0.51 2.08 -15.42
CA LEU A 238 0.17 1.53 -14.24
C LEU A 238 1.41 0.71 -14.60
N GLU A 239 1.27 -0.22 -15.53
CA GLU A 239 2.34 -1.11 -15.99
C GLU A 239 3.28 -0.49 -17.03
N TRP A 240 3.10 0.78 -17.38
CA TRP A 240 3.95 1.41 -18.39
C TRP A 240 5.34 1.72 -17.83
N THR A 241 6.34 1.44 -18.65
CA THR A 241 7.73 1.80 -18.37
C THR A 241 8.01 3.27 -18.76
N TYR A 242 9.12 3.82 -18.26
CA TYR A 242 9.61 5.13 -18.69
C TYR A 242 9.80 5.21 -20.21
N GLY A 243 10.35 4.15 -20.80
CA GLY A 243 10.53 4.03 -22.24
C GLY A 243 9.21 4.05 -23.00
N GLN A 244 8.18 3.34 -22.53
CA GLN A 244 6.86 3.33 -23.15
C GLN A 244 6.18 4.70 -23.12
N VAL A 245 6.28 5.43 -22.01
CA VAL A 245 5.76 6.81 -21.90
C VAL A 245 6.37 7.71 -22.97
N TRP A 246 7.70 7.71 -23.11
CA TRP A 246 8.35 8.53 -24.14
C TRP A 246 8.08 8.03 -25.55
N HIS A 247 8.13 6.71 -25.77
CA HIS A 247 7.85 6.13 -27.07
C HIS A 247 6.46 6.52 -27.56
N PHE A 248 5.45 6.43 -26.71
CA PHE A 248 4.09 6.89 -27.00
C PHE A 248 4.05 8.38 -27.38
N LEU A 249 4.61 9.26 -26.54
CA LEU A 249 4.63 10.70 -26.81
C LEU A 249 5.31 11.03 -28.15
N ARG A 250 6.37 10.30 -28.49
CA ARG A 250 7.16 10.54 -29.71
C ARG A 250 6.51 9.95 -30.96
N VAL A 251 6.00 8.72 -30.90
CA VAL A 251 5.33 8.06 -32.03
C VAL A 251 4.08 8.83 -32.47
N PHE A 252 3.30 9.34 -31.52
CA PHE A 252 2.13 10.16 -31.82
C PHE A 252 2.41 11.66 -31.95
N SER A 253 3.68 12.07 -31.87
CA SER A 253 4.11 13.48 -31.98
C SER A 253 3.32 14.42 -31.05
N LEU A 254 3.08 13.98 -29.82
CA LEU A 254 2.28 14.69 -28.83
C LEU A 254 3.10 15.80 -28.16
N PRO A 255 2.54 17.01 -27.99
CA PRO A 255 3.27 18.10 -27.33
C PRO A 255 3.44 17.78 -25.84
N TYR A 256 4.62 18.08 -25.30
CA TYR A 256 4.96 17.94 -23.89
C TYR A 256 5.72 19.19 -23.41
N CYS A 257 5.89 19.34 -22.09
CA CYS A 257 6.58 20.49 -21.51
C CYS A 257 8.05 20.58 -22.00
N VAL A 258 8.46 21.75 -22.49
CA VAL A 258 9.80 21.97 -23.09
C VAL A 258 10.97 21.70 -22.13
N LEU A 259 10.73 21.67 -20.81
CA LEU A 259 11.77 21.31 -19.84
C LEU A 259 12.34 19.91 -20.09
N TYR A 260 11.53 18.99 -20.64
CA TYR A 260 12.01 17.66 -20.98
C TYR A 260 13.08 17.69 -22.09
N ASP A 261 13.04 18.64 -23.02
CA ASP A 261 14.09 18.82 -24.02
C ASP A 261 15.38 19.45 -23.43
N GLN A 262 15.29 20.00 -22.22
CA GLN A 262 16.40 20.61 -21.48
C GLN A 262 17.04 19.63 -20.48
N GLY A 263 16.69 18.34 -20.55
CA GLY A 263 17.28 17.28 -19.73
C GLY A 263 16.59 17.04 -18.39
N TYR A 264 15.46 17.67 -18.11
CA TYR A 264 14.64 17.32 -16.95
C TYR A 264 13.93 15.99 -17.22
N THR A 265 14.02 15.01 -16.32
CA THR A 265 13.39 13.67 -16.51
C THR A 265 12.17 13.44 -15.62
N SER A 266 12.06 14.23 -14.55
CA SER A 266 10.95 14.23 -13.59
C SER A 266 10.73 15.66 -13.10
N LEU A 267 9.50 16.19 -13.20
CA LEU A 267 9.18 17.57 -12.84
C LEU A 267 8.49 17.65 -11.47
N GLY A 268 8.95 18.54 -10.59
CA GLY A 268 8.15 19.03 -9.47
C GLY A 268 8.45 20.50 -9.27
N THR A 269 8.90 20.93 -8.10
CA THR A 269 9.06 22.37 -7.86
C THR A 269 10.39 22.89 -8.38
N THR A 270 10.43 24.18 -8.70
CA THR A 270 11.67 24.92 -9.02
C THR A 270 12.72 24.84 -7.91
N LYS A 271 12.32 24.52 -6.67
CA LYS A 271 13.19 24.39 -5.50
C LYS A 271 13.83 23.02 -5.35
N ASP A 272 13.24 21.97 -5.92
CA ASP A 272 13.66 20.58 -5.69
C ASP A 272 14.06 19.82 -6.95
N THR A 273 14.00 20.47 -8.12
CA THR A 273 14.20 19.82 -9.41
C THR A 273 15.34 20.47 -10.19
N ASN A 274 16.33 19.65 -10.56
CA ASN A 274 17.40 19.98 -11.52
C ASN A 274 17.33 19.06 -12.75
N PRO A 275 17.98 19.41 -13.88
CA PRO A 275 18.18 18.49 -14.99
C PRO A 275 18.87 17.20 -14.53
N CYS A 276 18.55 16.09 -15.18
CA CYS A 276 19.10 14.78 -14.84
C CYS A 276 20.62 14.74 -15.12
N PRO A 277 21.46 14.42 -14.13
CA PRO A 277 22.91 14.33 -14.33
C PRO A 277 23.32 13.30 -15.40
N ALA A 278 22.55 12.21 -15.54
CA ALA A 278 22.79 11.16 -16.52
C ALA A 278 22.67 11.63 -17.98
N LEU A 279 22.00 12.75 -18.21
CA LEU A 279 21.81 13.34 -19.54
C LEU A 279 22.82 14.45 -19.84
N ALA A 280 23.77 14.73 -18.94
CA ALA A 280 24.78 15.76 -19.17
C ALA A 280 25.68 15.40 -20.35
N VAL A 281 25.91 16.35 -21.26
CA VAL A 281 26.80 16.14 -22.41
C VAL A 281 28.26 16.18 -21.95
N PRO A 282 29.07 15.11 -22.16
CA PRO A 282 30.46 15.08 -21.72
C PRO A 282 31.31 16.18 -22.38
N GLY A 283 32.13 16.88 -21.58
CA GLY A 283 33.11 17.86 -22.08
C GLY A 283 32.67 19.33 -22.10
N MET A 284 31.44 19.65 -21.68
CA MET A 284 30.97 21.05 -21.58
C MET A 284 31.22 21.63 -20.18
N THR A 285 32.43 22.14 -19.93
CA THR A 285 32.71 23.08 -18.83
C THR A 285 32.44 24.52 -19.27
N VAL A 286 32.06 25.39 -18.31
CA VAL A 286 31.42 26.74 -18.46
C VAL A 286 32.29 27.81 -19.15
N THR A 287 32.91 27.50 -20.28
CA THR A 287 33.66 28.47 -21.07
C THR A 287 33.32 28.35 -22.55
N GLN A 288 32.46 29.27 -22.98
CA GLN A 288 32.32 29.86 -24.32
C GLN A 288 31.63 29.04 -25.44
N ASN A 289 30.56 29.65 -25.98
CA ASN A 289 29.98 29.52 -27.32
C ASN A 289 30.05 28.16 -28.01
N THR A 290 29.29 27.21 -27.52
CA THR A 290 28.93 25.99 -28.28
C THR A 290 27.43 25.99 -28.53
N THR A 291 27.02 25.67 -29.76
CA THR A 291 25.62 25.56 -30.22
C THR A 291 24.91 24.28 -29.78
N LEU A 292 25.59 23.44 -28.99
CA LEU A 292 25.06 22.16 -28.50
C LEU A 292 24.33 22.35 -27.17
N PRO A 293 23.22 21.62 -26.91
CA PRO A 293 22.50 21.70 -25.65
C PRO A 293 23.34 21.11 -24.50
N LYS A 294 23.22 21.69 -23.30
CA LYS A 294 23.97 21.27 -22.08
C LYS A 294 23.58 19.86 -21.61
N TYR A 295 22.36 19.44 -21.88
CA TYR A 295 21.83 18.12 -21.55
C TYR A 295 21.12 17.55 -22.77
N TRP A 296 21.15 16.23 -22.93
CA TRP A 296 20.29 15.52 -23.85
C TRP A 296 18.83 15.56 -23.39
N PRO A 297 17.85 15.52 -24.32
CA PRO A 297 16.44 15.42 -23.97
C PRO A 297 16.11 14.20 -23.11
N ALA A 298 15.03 14.30 -22.33
CA ALA A 298 14.59 13.28 -21.38
C ALA A 298 14.39 11.89 -22.01
N TYR A 299 13.85 11.83 -23.22
CA TYR A 299 13.63 10.57 -23.95
C TYR A 299 14.93 9.85 -24.36
N MET A 300 16.10 10.47 -24.17
CA MET A 300 17.41 9.83 -24.40
C MET A 300 17.99 9.16 -23.14
N LEU A 301 17.25 9.15 -22.01
CA LEU A 301 17.71 8.49 -20.79
C LEU A 301 17.76 6.97 -20.97
N GLN A 302 18.97 6.40 -20.84
CA GLN A 302 19.20 4.96 -21.01
C GLN A 302 18.87 4.15 -19.76
N ASP A 303 19.31 4.62 -18.59
CA ASP A 303 19.02 4.01 -17.29
C ASP A 303 17.81 4.70 -16.65
N TRP A 304 16.65 4.05 -16.76
CA TRP A 304 15.38 4.59 -16.28
C TRP A 304 15.29 4.69 -14.76
N SER A 305 16.12 3.95 -14.01
CA SER A 305 16.19 4.09 -12.55
C SER A 305 16.64 5.49 -12.12
N GLN A 306 17.31 6.23 -13.01
CA GLN A 306 17.77 7.59 -12.79
C GLN A 306 16.74 8.66 -13.15
N GLU A 307 15.49 8.29 -13.45
CA GLU A 307 14.41 9.24 -13.75
C GLU A 307 14.31 10.36 -12.72
N ARG A 308 14.53 10.05 -11.43
CA ARG A 308 14.43 11.01 -10.31
C ARG A 308 15.80 11.50 -9.80
N ALA A 309 16.90 11.24 -10.52
CA ALA A 309 18.25 11.63 -10.09
C ALA A 309 18.45 13.16 -10.02
N GLY A 310 17.66 13.93 -10.76
CA GLY A 310 17.66 15.40 -10.68
C GLY A 310 16.97 15.98 -9.44
N ARG A 311 16.42 15.17 -8.53
CA ARG A 311 15.71 15.64 -7.32
C ARG A 311 16.67 15.96 -6.19
N ILE A 312 16.52 17.15 -5.60
CA ILE A 312 17.27 17.54 -4.40
C ILE A 312 16.68 16.80 -3.19
N LYS A 313 17.50 15.97 -2.52
CA LYS A 313 17.10 15.32 -1.27
C LYS A 313 16.99 16.38 -0.16
N LYS A 314 15.82 16.48 0.50
CA LYS A 314 15.68 17.30 1.71
C LYS A 314 16.60 16.73 2.81
N GLU A 315 17.58 17.52 3.27
CA GLU A 315 18.35 17.18 4.46
C GLU A 315 17.40 17.12 5.68
N LYS A 316 17.40 15.99 6.40
CA LYS A 316 16.73 15.90 7.71
C LYS A 316 17.41 16.90 8.64
N LYS A 317 16.68 17.91 9.13
CA LYS A 317 17.14 18.83 10.18
C LYS A 317 17.60 18.00 11.38
N LYS A 318 18.91 17.90 11.60
CA LYS A 318 19.49 17.48 12.87
C LYS A 318 19.14 18.55 13.91
N SER A 319 18.50 18.14 15.00
CA SER A 319 18.28 19.01 16.15
C SER A 319 19.62 19.48 16.70
N SER A 320 19.76 20.79 16.78
CA SER A 320 20.92 21.52 17.26
C SER A 320 21.16 21.32 18.75
N THR A 321 22.36 20.90 19.13
CA THR A 321 22.93 21.20 20.44
C THR A 321 24.02 22.24 20.25
N THR A 322 23.70 23.49 20.59
CA THR A 322 24.61 24.63 20.82
C THR A 322 25.43 24.32 22.09
N THR A 323 26.70 24.69 22.32
CA THR A 323 27.38 25.97 22.07
C THR A 323 28.88 25.89 22.41
N ALA A 324 29.66 26.75 21.73
CA ALA A 324 30.81 27.54 22.24
C ALA A 324 32.21 26.89 22.31
N THR A 325 33.32 27.50 21.86
CA THR A 325 33.62 28.91 21.54
C THR A 325 34.90 29.03 20.67
N THR A 326 34.88 30.01 19.77
CA THR A 326 35.98 30.81 19.16
C THR A 326 37.18 31.09 20.10
N LYS A 327 38.43 31.37 19.70
CA LYS A 327 39.05 32.12 18.58
C LYS A 327 40.58 32.03 18.79
N ASP A 328 41.42 32.03 17.75
CA ASP A 328 42.33 33.17 17.47
C ASP A 328 43.34 32.92 16.33
N ASN A 329 43.53 34.00 15.56
CA ASN A 329 44.42 34.18 14.42
C ASN A 329 45.86 34.46 14.88
N ASN A 330 46.89 34.05 14.12
CA ASN A 330 47.65 34.99 13.28
C ASN A 330 48.90 34.40 12.58
N LYS A 331 49.07 34.93 11.36
CA LYS A 331 50.30 35.27 10.62
C LYS A 331 51.16 34.17 10.00
N GLY A 332 51.46 34.40 8.72
CA GLY A 332 52.31 33.59 7.87
C GLY A 332 53.73 34.13 7.75
N ASP A 333 54.54 33.39 7.00
CA ASP A 333 55.34 33.87 5.87
C ASP A 333 56.25 32.74 5.37
N ASN A 334 56.37 32.68 4.03
CA ASN A 334 57.51 32.23 3.24
C ASN A 334 57.99 30.75 3.27
N ILE A 335 57.76 30.12 2.11
CA ILE A 335 58.47 28.98 1.49
C ILE A 335 59.89 29.48 1.10
N PRO A 336 61.01 28.71 1.20
CA PRO A 336 61.15 27.53 0.33
C PRO A 336 62.00 26.32 0.76
N SER A 337 61.62 25.20 0.12
CA SER A 337 62.43 24.12 -0.46
C SER A 337 63.47 23.36 0.39
N THR A 338 63.21 22.05 0.46
CA THR A 338 64.13 20.90 0.30
C THR A 338 65.22 20.66 1.35
N SER A 339 65.08 19.58 2.12
CA SER A 339 66.10 18.53 2.20
C SER A 339 65.57 17.26 2.89
N SER A 340 66.25 16.17 2.57
CA SER A 340 65.94 14.75 2.74
C SER A 340 66.40 14.14 4.07
N ALA A 341 65.53 13.30 4.67
CA ALA A 341 65.85 12.02 5.37
C ALA A 341 66.91 12.03 6.53
N PRO A 342 67.28 10.88 7.15
CA PRO A 342 66.52 10.08 8.12
C PRO A 342 67.32 9.70 9.41
N SER A 343 66.74 8.80 10.23
CA SER A 343 67.39 7.92 11.25
C SER A 343 67.53 8.52 12.68
N ASN A 344 67.46 7.81 13.82
CA ASN A 344 67.31 6.38 14.14
C ASN A 344 67.13 6.17 15.68
N LYS A 345 66.76 4.95 16.08
CA LYS A 345 66.88 4.26 17.42
C LYS A 345 65.85 4.56 18.52
N ALA A 346 65.42 3.61 19.37
CA ALA A 346 65.50 2.14 19.45
C ALA A 346 64.63 1.67 20.66
N GLU A 347 64.03 0.46 20.56
CA GLU A 347 63.73 -0.55 21.62
C GLU A 347 62.82 -0.18 22.82
N SER A 348 61.78 -0.92 23.25
CA SER A 348 61.63 -2.37 23.50
C SER A 348 60.14 -2.72 23.76
N VAL A 349 59.57 -3.73 23.05
CA VAL A 349 59.11 -5.07 23.50
C VAL A 349 58.24 -5.14 24.77
N ILE A 350 56.97 -5.57 24.61
CA ILE A 350 56.31 -6.74 25.28
C ILE A 350 55.07 -7.17 24.44
N SER A 351 54.76 -8.45 24.52
CA SER A 351 54.14 -9.41 23.58
C SER A 351 52.60 -9.49 23.49
N ILE A 352 52.14 -10.05 22.36
CA ILE A 352 50.76 -10.46 21.95
C ILE A 352 50.28 -11.75 22.70
N PRO A 353 48.97 -12.12 22.74
CA PRO A 353 48.23 -12.71 21.59
C PRO A 353 46.77 -12.16 21.43
N SER A 354 46.27 -11.88 20.23
CA SER A 354 45.67 -12.81 19.24
C SER A 354 44.47 -13.63 19.76
N ALA A 355 43.23 -13.25 19.40
CA ALA A 355 42.17 -14.14 18.85
C ALA A 355 40.73 -13.58 19.00
N LEU A 356 39.85 -14.02 18.08
CA LEU A 356 38.36 -13.98 18.05
C LEU A 356 37.77 -12.64 17.58
N ARG A 357 37.34 -12.45 16.32
CA ARG A 357 36.44 -13.24 15.45
C ARG A 357 35.05 -13.47 16.08
N ALA A 358 34.05 -12.96 15.36
CA ALA A 358 32.60 -12.95 15.55
C ALA A 358 32.01 -14.07 16.42
N THR A 359 31.09 -13.69 17.32
CA THR A 359 30.07 -14.59 17.89
C THR A 359 28.70 -13.92 17.96
N ASP A 360 27.71 -14.75 17.68
CA ASP A 360 26.29 -14.58 17.42
C ASP A 360 25.48 -13.98 18.61
N PRO A 361 24.52 -13.06 18.39
CA PRO A 361 23.70 -12.44 19.45
C PRO A 361 22.81 -13.40 20.26
N LYS A 362 22.60 -14.65 19.83
CA LYS A 362 21.65 -15.58 20.49
C LYS A 362 22.13 -16.23 21.80
N GLN A 363 23.37 -16.00 22.26
CA GLN A 363 23.85 -16.59 23.53
C GLN A 363 23.82 -15.66 24.75
N LEU A 364 23.42 -14.39 24.62
CA LEU A 364 23.45 -13.46 25.77
C LEU A 364 22.19 -13.48 26.66
N ILE A 365 21.14 -14.21 26.27
CA ILE A 365 19.83 -14.21 26.97
C ILE A 365 19.70 -15.38 27.97
N ARG A 366 20.58 -16.38 27.94
CA ARG A 366 20.44 -17.61 28.74
C ARG A 366 21.19 -17.65 30.08
N LYS A 367 21.78 -16.53 30.54
CA LYS A 367 22.64 -16.53 31.75
C LYS A 367 22.21 -15.61 32.90
N LYS A 368 20.96 -15.13 32.90
CA LYS A 368 20.43 -14.23 33.95
C LYS A 368 19.10 -14.66 34.58
N GLN A 369 18.76 -15.94 34.51
CA GLN A 369 17.56 -16.50 35.17
C GLN A 369 17.85 -17.46 36.34
N ASP A 370 19.11 -17.73 36.68
CA ASP A 370 19.48 -18.65 37.77
C ASP A 370 19.87 -17.99 39.11
N GLU A 371 19.70 -16.67 39.26
CA GLU A 371 19.93 -15.99 40.54
C GLU A 371 18.63 -15.34 41.02
N LEU A 372 17.82 -16.11 41.76
CA LEU A 372 16.93 -15.68 42.85
C LEU A 372 16.08 -16.89 43.30
N ALA A 373 16.75 -17.88 43.88
CA ALA A 373 16.10 -18.92 44.67
C ALA A 373 16.26 -18.56 46.16
N ILE A 374 15.16 -18.33 46.87
CA ILE A 374 15.11 -18.36 48.33
C ILE A 374 13.95 -19.29 48.74
N SER A 375 14.31 -20.28 49.55
CA SER A 375 13.52 -21.40 50.08
C SER A 375 12.54 -21.02 51.20
N PRO A 376 11.57 -21.88 51.55
CA PRO A 376 10.35 -21.53 52.29
C PRO A 376 10.48 -21.67 53.82
N VAL A 377 9.60 -20.99 54.55
CA VAL A 377 9.36 -21.17 55.99
C VAL A 377 7.92 -21.65 56.18
N GLU A 378 7.78 -22.77 56.89
CA GLU A 378 6.52 -23.41 57.30
C GLU A 378 5.84 -22.62 58.43
N THR A 379 4.50 -22.52 58.37
CA THR A 379 3.65 -22.41 59.58
C THR A 379 2.30 -23.07 59.34
N GLN A 380 1.82 -23.72 60.41
CA GLN A 380 0.73 -24.68 60.48
C GLN A 380 -0.68 -24.05 60.54
N ASN A 381 -1.65 -24.90 60.17
CA ASN A 381 -3.11 -24.83 60.30
C ASN A 381 -3.70 -24.04 61.47
N ASP A 382 -4.83 -23.36 61.20
CA ASP A 382 -6.06 -23.61 61.97
C ASP A 382 -7.32 -23.28 61.15
N GLY A 383 -8.38 -24.05 61.39
CA GLY A 383 -9.55 -24.21 60.51
C GLY A 383 -10.69 -23.19 60.67
N GLY A 384 -11.62 -23.25 59.72
CA GLY A 384 -12.91 -22.56 59.76
C GLY A 384 -13.69 -22.73 58.46
N GLU A 385 -14.80 -23.46 58.52
CA GLU A 385 -15.73 -23.80 57.44
C GLU A 385 -16.31 -22.56 56.75
N ASN A 386 -16.45 -22.59 55.41
CA ASN A 386 -17.65 -22.15 54.70
C ASN A 386 -17.66 -22.66 53.25
N ALA A 387 -18.85 -23.05 52.82
CA ALA A 387 -19.19 -23.66 51.55
C ALA A 387 -19.04 -22.71 50.34
N ASP A 388 -19.12 -23.32 49.14
CA ASP A 388 -19.22 -22.73 47.80
C ASP A 388 -17.91 -22.41 47.08
N ASN A 389 -17.43 -23.39 46.29
CA ASN A 389 -17.20 -23.29 44.83
C ASN A 389 -16.27 -24.41 44.38
N ASP A 390 -16.85 -25.54 43.96
CA ASP A 390 -16.18 -26.49 43.07
C ASP A 390 -16.04 -25.82 41.68
N LEU A 391 -15.05 -24.94 41.55
CA LEU A 391 -14.54 -24.52 40.26
C LEU A 391 -13.38 -25.44 39.93
N ASP A 392 -13.71 -26.43 39.11
CA ASP A 392 -12.80 -27.29 38.38
C ASP A 392 -11.74 -26.44 37.63
N GLU A 393 -10.59 -26.25 38.28
CA GLU A 393 -9.38 -25.66 37.70
C GLU A 393 -8.63 -26.64 36.77
N SER A 394 -9.24 -27.76 36.37
CA SER A 394 -8.71 -28.66 35.36
C SER A 394 -9.32 -28.38 33.98
N CYS A 395 -9.06 -27.19 33.43
CA CYS A 395 -9.43 -26.92 32.04
C CYS A 395 -8.40 -26.00 31.35
N TRP A 396 -7.31 -26.66 30.95
CA TRP A 396 -6.28 -26.24 29.98
C TRP A 396 -5.37 -25.08 30.40
N SER A 397 -4.57 -25.29 31.43
CA SER A 397 -3.16 -24.89 31.35
C SER A 397 -2.46 -25.87 30.40
N TYR A 398 -1.74 -25.37 29.39
CA TYR A 398 -0.80 -26.21 28.63
C TYR A 398 0.39 -26.50 29.55
N ASP A 399 0.22 -27.49 30.43
CA ASP A 399 1.26 -27.98 31.32
C ASP A 399 2.25 -28.81 30.49
N LYS A 400 3.53 -28.40 30.48
CA LYS A 400 4.64 -29.04 29.76
C LYS A 400 4.97 -30.45 30.26
N SER A 401 4.12 -31.09 31.07
CA SER A 401 4.49 -32.25 31.87
C SER A 401 3.49 -33.41 31.92
N SER A 402 2.59 -33.58 30.94
CA SER A 402 1.78 -34.81 30.84
C SER A 402 2.18 -35.69 29.64
N ASN A 403 2.88 -36.77 29.96
CA ASN A 403 3.35 -37.81 29.05
C ASN A 403 2.19 -38.59 28.39
N HIS A 404 2.15 -38.59 27.05
CA HIS A 404 1.79 -39.78 26.29
C HIS A 404 3.06 -40.41 25.73
N SER A 405 3.49 -41.50 26.37
CA SER A 405 4.56 -42.36 25.86
C SER A 405 4.04 -43.22 24.71
N LEU A 406 4.13 -42.70 23.47
CA LEU A 406 4.14 -43.46 22.22
C LEU A 406 4.65 -42.49 21.14
N ALA A 407 5.91 -42.68 20.71
CA ALA A 407 6.62 -41.97 19.64
C ALA A 407 5.95 -40.66 19.13
N SER A 408 6.23 -39.52 19.76
CA SER A 408 5.60 -38.23 19.44
C SER A 408 5.87 -37.82 17.99
N SER A 409 4.89 -38.02 17.11
CA SER A 409 4.78 -37.31 15.84
C SER A 409 4.68 -35.82 16.17
N VAL A 410 5.58 -34.99 15.63
CA VAL A 410 5.42 -33.54 15.67
C VAL A 410 4.29 -33.21 14.69
N GLU A 411 3.10 -32.97 15.23
CA GLU A 411 1.89 -32.72 14.44
C GLU A 411 1.70 -31.23 14.14
N GLN A 412 1.15 -30.95 12.96
CA GLN A 412 0.90 -29.59 12.52
C GLN A 412 -0.29 -28.99 13.31
N ARG A 413 -0.08 -27.86 13.99
CA ARG A 413 -1.16 -27.13 14.65
C ARG A 413 -2.18 -26.60 13.65
N THR A 414 -3.43 -26.55 14.09
CA THR A 414 -4.56 -26.05 13.32
C THR A 414 -5.08 -24.73 13.88
N ALA A 415 -5.41 -23.81 12.98
CA ALA A 415 -6.00 -22.52 13.30
C ALA A 415 -7.33 -22.35 12.59
N GLY A 416 -8.25 -21.63 13.23
CA GLY A 416 -9.48 -21.11 12.65
C GLY A 416 -9.50 -19.60 12.71
N LEU A 417 -10.12 -18.95 11.72
CA LEU A 417 -10.31 -17.51 11.68
C LEU A 417 -11.79 -17.16 11.64
N LEU A 418 -12.24 -16.32 12.57
CA LEU A 418 -13.58 -15.76 12.61
C LEU A 418 -13.51 -14.26 12.29
N VAL A 419 -13.91 -13.88 11.08
CA VAL A 419 -13.99 -12.49 10.64
C VAL A 419 -15.38 -11.96 11.01
N ILE A 420 -15.43 -10.86 11.75
CA ILE A 420 -16.65 -10.28 12.30
C ILE A 420 -16.78 -8.87 11.71
N GLY A 421 -17.81 -8.68 10.89
CA GLY A 421 -18.04 -7.40 10.23
C GLY A 421 -19.14 -7.49 9.17
N ASP A 422 -20.22 -6.76 9.41
CA ASP A 422 -21.34 -6.59 8.49
C ASP A 422 -20.90 -6.02 7.13
N GLU A 423 -19.92 -5.14 7.13
CA GLU A 423 -19.33 -4.54 5.93
C GLU A 423 -18.59 -5.55 5.06
N ILE A 424 -18.04 -6.61 5.67
CA ILE A 424 -17.41 -7.72 4.94
C ILE A 424 -18.49 -8.55 4.26
N LEU A 425 -19.56 -8.90 4.97
CA LEU A 425 -20.68 -9.65 4.40
C LEU A 425 -21.42 -8.88 3.30
N LYS A 426 -21.51 -7.55 3.42
CA LYS A 426 -22.10 -6.67 2.40
C LYS A 426 -21.19 -6.46 1.19
N GLY A 427 -19.93 -6.91 1.26
CA GLY A 427 -18.91 -6.68 0.23
C GLY A 427 -18.50 -5.21 0.12
N ALA A 428 -18.80 -4.38 1.12
CA ALA A 428 -18.40 -2.98 1.16
C ALA A 428 -16.89 -2.84 1.45
N THR A 429 -16.34 -3.79 2.23
CA THR A 429 -14.92 -3.90 2.53
C THR A 429 -14.42 -5.25 2.04
N ALA A 430 -13.32 -5.27 1.28
CA ALA A 430 -12.66 -6.51 0.90
C ALA A 430 -11.96 -7.13 2.12
N ASP A 431 -12.19 -8.42 2.36
CA ASP A 431 -11.51 -9.15 3.43
C ASP A 431 -10.05 -9.43 3.08
N THR A 432 -9.17 -8.55 3.54
CA THR A 432 -7.71 -8.73 3.44
C THR A 432 -7.12 -9.43 4.67
N ASN A 433 -7.87 -9.51 5.77
CA ASN A 433 -7.42 -10.11 7.02
C ASN A 433 -7.32 -11.63 6.90
N THR A 434 -8.23 -12.26 6.17
CA THR A 434 -8.13 -13.69 5.84
C THR A 434 -6.84 -14.01 5.08
N GLN A 435 -6.47 -13.18 4.11
CA GLN A 435 -5.22 -13.37 3.37
C GLN A 435 -3.99 -13.20 4.28
N ALA A 436 -3.99 -12.16 5.13
CA ALA A 436 -2.90 -11.91 6.09
C ALA A 436 -2.73 -13.07 7.08
N ALA A 437 -3.84 -13.58 7.65
CA ALA A 437 -3.81 -14.74 8.54
C ALA A 437 -3.34 -16.00 7.83
N ALA A 438 -3.84 -16.27 6.62
CA ALA A 438 -3.42 -17.43 5.83
C ALA A 438 -1.91 -17.41 5.57
N LYS A 439 -1.35 -16.25 5.23
CA LYS A 439 0.08 -16.06 5.01
C LYS A 439 0.87 -16.27 6.31
N ALA A 440 0.51 -15.58 7.39
CA ALA A 440 1.20 -15.64 8.67
C ALA A 440 1.22 -17.07 9.26
N PHE A 441 0.08 -17.76 9.23
CA PHE A 441 0.01 -19.15 9.68
C PHE A 441 0.80 -20.09 8.77
N ARG A 442 0.73 -19.89 7.45
CA ARG A 442 1.50 -20.69 6.49
C ARG A 442 3.00 -20.58 6.75
N GLU A 443 3.52 -19.37 6.93
CA GLU A 443 4.95 -19.12 7.21
C GLU A 443 5.42 -19.79 8.51
N ASN A 444 4.52 -19.91 9.50
CA ASN A 444 4.78 -20.53 10.79
C ASN A 444 4.39 -22.02 10.86
N SER A 445 4.19 -22.68 9.72
CA SER A 445 3.79 -24.09 9.64
C SER A 445 2.48 -24.42 10.38
N VAL A 446 1.58 -23.45 10.58
CA VAL A 446 0.25 -23.65 11.16
C VAL A 446 -0.78 -23.82 10.04
N LEU A 447 -1.64 -24.82 10.14
CA LEU A 447 -2.70 -25.11 9.17
C LEU A 447 -3.94 -24.26 9.47
N LEU A 448 -4.19 -23.23 8.68
CA LEU A 448 -5.48 -22.53 8.69
C LEU A 448 -6.55 -23.46 8.08
N LYS A 449 -7.36 -24.08 8.94
CA LYS A 449 -8.31 -25.15 8.57
C LYS A 449 -9.68 -24.61 8.16
N ARG A 450 -10.11 -23.50 8.75
CA ARG A 450 -11.44 -22.92 8.55
C ARG A 450 -11.41 -21.41 8.71
N VAL A 451 -12.13 -20.73 7.83
CA VAL A 451 -12.39 -19.29 7.91
C VAL A 451 -13.89 -19.10 7.82
N VAL A 452 -14.46 -18.30 8.72
CA VAL A 452 -15.88 -17.93 8.69
C VAL A 452 -16.01 -16.42 8.81
N VAL A 453 -16.89 -15.84 8.00
CA VAL A 453 -17.28 -14.43 8.09
C VAL A 453 -18.69 -14.37 8.68
N VAL A 454 -18.89 -13.60 9.73
CA VAL A 454 -20.18 -13.44 10.44
C VAL A 454 -20.54 -11.96 10.60
N SER A 455 -21.84 -11.70 10.77
CA SER A 455 -22.37 -10.36 11.06
C SER A 455 -21.97 -9.89 12.45
N ASP A 456 -22.10 -8.59 12.71
CA ASP A 456 -21.95 -7.97 14.05
C ASP A 456 -23.15 -8.29 14.97
N ASP A 457 -23.55 -9.56 15.00
CA ASP A 457 -24.61 -10.10 15.85
C ASP A 457 -24.01 -11.02 16.91
N GLN A 458 -24.41 -10.78 18.16
CA GLN A 458 -23.83 -11.49 19.31
C GLN A 458 -24.13 -13.01 19.26
N GLU A 459 -25.34 -13.43 18.86
CA GLU A 459 -25.69 -14.85 18.82
C GLU A 459 -24.95 -15.57 17.69
N ALA A 460 -24.84 -14.94 16.52
CA ALA A 460 -24.08 -15.47 15.39
C ALA A 460 -22.61 -15.72 15.76
N ILE A 461 -21.96 -14.75 16.42
CA ILE A 461 -20.57 -14.88 16.87
C ILE A 461 -20.42 -15.99 17.90
N ILE A 462 -21.31 -16.07 18.89
CA ILE A 462 -21.27 -17.13 19.93
C ILE A 462 -21.37 -18.52 19.30
N ASN A 463 -22.33 -18.72 18.40
CA ASN A 463 -22.56 -20.02 17.77
C ASN A 463 -21.34 -20.49 16.97
N GLU A 464 -20.70 -19.60 16.20
CA GLU A 464 -19.52 -19.98 15.43
C GLU A 464 -18.29 -20.20 16.33
N ILE A 465 -18.10 -19.42 17.40
CA ILE A 465 -17.04 -19.69 18.39
C ILE A 465 -17.23 -21.09 18.99
N LEU A 466 -18.46 -21.43 19.40
CA LEU A 466 -18.77 -22.71 20.02
C LEU A 466 -18.53 -23.89 19.08
N GLN A 467 -18.78 -23.69 17.78
CA GLN A 467 -18.48 -24.68 16.75
C GLN A 467 -16.98 -24.80 16.49
N MET A 468 -16.31 -23.70 16.17
CA MET A 468 -14.92 -23.70 15.73
C MET A 468 -13.95 -24.14 16.83
N GLN A 469 -14.21 -23.82 18.10
CA GLN A 469 -13.31 -24.19 19.21
C GLN A 469 -13.09 -25.71 19.33
N ASN A 470 -14.00 -26.53 18.78
CA ASN A 470 -13.89 -28.00 18.77
C ASN A 470 -13.25 -28.54 17.49
N GLU A 471 -13.08 -27.71 16.46
CA GLU A 471 -12.56 -28.11 15.15
C GLU A 471 -11.08 -27.76 14.95
N VAL A 472 -10.57 -26.77 15.69
CA VAL A 472 -9.22 -26.22 15.57
C VAL A 472 -8.54 -26.06 16.94
N ASP A 473 -7.21 -26.14 16.95
CA ASP A 473 -6.43 -25.95 18.18
C ASP A 473 -6.52 -24.51 18.68
N ILE A 474 -6.52 -23.55 17.75
CA ILE A 474 -6.52 -22.11 18.03
C ILE A 474 -7.57 -21.41 17.19
N LEU A 475 -8.33 -20.49 17.80
CA LEU A 475 -9.25 -19.60 17.11
C LEU A 475 -8.72 -18.17 17.16
N VAL A 476 -8.76 -17.47 16.04
CA VAL A 476 -8.46 -16.04 15.96
C VAL A 476 -9.72 -15.30 15.52
N THR A 477 -10.06 -14.21 16.19
CA THR A 477 -11.13 -13.31 15.73
C THR A 477 -10.52 -12.07 15.06
N SER A 478 -11.24 -11.50 14.10
CA SER A 478 -10.89 -10.25 13.44
C SER A 478 -12.11 -9.33 13.43
N GLY A 479 -12.05 -8.18 14.13
CA GLY A 479 -13.13 -7.19 14.14
C GLY A 479 -13.97 -7.16 15.42
N GLY A 480 -14.80 -6.11 15.54
CA GLY A 480 -15.79 -5.92 16.62
C GLY A 480 -15.21 -5.70 18.04
N VAL A 481 -14.00 -5.13 18.15
CA VAL A 481 -13.28 -4.90 19.43
C VAL A 481 -13.23 -3.45 19.89
N GLY A 482 -13.77 -2.51 19.10
CA GLY A 482 -13.77 -1.09 19.43
C GLY A 482 -14.83 -0.70 20.47
N PRO A 483 -15.06 0.62 20.65
CA PRO A 483 -16.02 1.12 21.63
C PRO A 483 -17.45 1.26 21.09
N THR A 484 -17.71 1.11 19.79
CA THR A 484 -19.03 1.43 19.20
C THR A 484 -20.08 0.36 19.53
N HIS A 485 -21.35 0.66 19.26
CA HIS A 485 -22.49 -0.17 19.71
C HIS A 485 -22.55 -1.55 19.03
N ASP A 486 -22.03 -1.62 17.82
CA ASP A 486 -21.80 -2.79 16.97
C ASP A 486 -20.54 -3.59 17.34
N ASP A 487 -19.60 -3.02 18.11
CA ASP A 487 -18.46 -3.77 18.65
C ASP A 487 -18.89 -4.73 19.77
N VAL A 488 -19.27 -5.95 19.39
CA VAL A 488 -19.79 -6.99 20.28
C VAL A 488 -18.88 -8.21 20.43
N THR A 489 -17.70 -8.25 19.81
CA THR A 489 -16.82 -9.44 19.80
C THR A 489 -16.40 -9.86 21.20
N ILE A 490 -15.86 -8.94 22.01
CA ILE A 490 -15.37 -9.26 23.37
C ILE A 490 -16.50 -9.81 24.25
N LYS A 491 -17.69 -9.20 24.16
CA LYS A 491 -18.90 -9.64 24.86
C LYS A 491 -19.35 -11.03 24.40
N SER A 492 -19.26 -11.28 23.09
CA SER A 492 -19.61 -12.58 22.50
C SER A 492 -18.64 -13.67 22.92
N VAL A 493 -17.32 -13.39 22.97
CA VAL A 493 -16.33 -14.34 23.49
C VAL A 493 -16.57 -14.64 24.97
N ALA A 494 -16.87 -13.61 25.78
CA ALA A 494 -17.21 -13.81 27.20
C ALA A 494 -18.41 -14.75 27.37
N ALA A 495 -19.49 -14.49 26.62
CA ALA A 495 -20.70 -15.30 26.65
C ALA A 495 -20.46 -16.74 26.16
N ALA A 496 -19.74 -16.93 25.06
CA ALA A 496 -19.39 -18.26 24.53
C ALA A 496 -18.56 -19.09 25.52
N LEU A 497 -17.71 -18.44 26.31
CA LEU A 497 -16.88 -19.09 27.34
C LEU A 497 -17.54 -19.15 28.73
N ASN A 498 -18.77 -18.66 28.87
CA ASN A 498 -19.48 -18.51 30.15
C ASN A 498 -18.64 -17.76 31.20
N GLN A 499 -18.12 -16.59 30.82
CA GLN A 499 -17.30 -15.71 31.67
C GLN A 499 -17.96 -14.36 31.88
N ASP A 500 -17.85 -13.83 33.10
CA ASP A 500 -18.26 -12.46 33.41
C ASP A 500 -17.33 -11.44 32.74
N LEU A 501 -17.90 -10.28 32.38
CA LEU A 501 -17.14 -9.12 31.93
C LEU A 501 -16.74 -8.27 33.15
N VAL A 502 -15.45 -8.03 33.32
CA VAL A 502 -14.89 -7.27 34.45
C VAL A 502 -13.95 -6.19 33.94
N LEU A 503 -13.84 -5.09 34.69
CA LEU A 503 -12.85 -4.06 34.40
C LEU A 503 -11.45 -4.61 34.64
N HIS A 504 -10.66 -4.75 33.58
CA HIS A 504 -9.30 -5.29 33.67
C HIS A 504 -8.31 -4.18 34.00
N GLU A 505 -7.78 -4.19 35.22
CA GLU A 505 -6.92 -3.12 35.76
C GLU A 505 -5.69 -2.83 34.87
N GLU A 506 -5.00 -3.86 34.38
CA GLU A 506 -3.83 -3.68 33.50
C GLU A 506 -4.19 -2.99 32.17
N MET A 507 -5.31 -3.34 31.54
CA MET A 507 -5.77 -2.71 30.30
C MET A 507 -6.22 -1.27 30.56
N ALA A 508 -6.92 -1.04 31.68
CA ALA A 508 -7.32 0.28 32.14
C ALA A 508 -6.11 1.22 32.31
N LEU A 509 -5.06 0.76 32.99
CA LEU A 509 -3.81 1.51 33.17
C LEU A 509 -3.11 1.76 31.83
N LEU A 510 -3.07 0.76 30.95
CA LEU A 510 -2.46 0.91 29.62
C LEU A 510 -3.17 1.97 28.77
N LEU A 511 -4.51 1.98 28.80
CA LEU A 511 -5.32 2.99 28.12
C LEU A 511 -5.06 4.39 28.69
N GLN A 512 -4.99 4.53 30.02
CA GLN A 512 -4.63 5.80 30.65
C GLN A 512 -3.24 6.28 30.20
N GLU A 513 -2.22 5.41 30.23
CA GLU A 513 -0.85 5.79 29.89
C GLU A 513 -0.67 6.17 28.41
N LYS A 514 -1.33 5.47 27.49
CA LYS A 514 -1.15 5.66 26.04
C LYS A 514 -2.03 6.77 25.47
N MET A 515 -3.28 6.89 25.93
CA MET A 515 -4.23 7.84 25.37
C MET A 515 -4.21 9.19 26.08
N ASN A 516 -3.94 9.24 27.40
CA ASN A 516 -3.93 10.51 28.13
C ASN A 516 -2.59 11.25 28.04
N LYS A 517 -1.55 10.64 27.44
CA LYS A 517 -0.31 11.36 27.09
C LYS A 517 -0.48 12.27 25.87
N THR A 518 -1.46 12.00 25.01
CA THR A 518 -1.67 12.76 23.77
C THR A 518 -2.44 14.07 23.99
N ASP A 519 -3.25 14.15 25.06
CA ASP A 519 -4.05 15.34 25.40
C ASP A 519 -3.33 16.38 26.29
N ASN A 520 -2.13 16.06 26.79
CA ASN A 520 -1.41 16.92 27.74
C ASN A 520 -0.49 18.00 27.12
N ASP A 521 -0.59 18.27 25.81
CA ASP A 521 0.16 19.36 25.15
C ASP A 521 -0.58 20.72 25.22
N SER A 522 -1.58 20.87 26.08
CA SER A 522 -2.26 22.14 26.36
C SER A 522 -2.59 22.29 27.85
N ASN A 523 -1.71 22.99 28.57
CA ASN A 523 -1.96 23.68 29.84
C ASN A 523 -2.72 22.93 30.96
N SER A 524 -2.00 22.18 31.80
CA SER A 524 -2.24 22.22 33.26
C SER A 524 -1.06 21.68 34.06
N ASN A 525 -0.52 22.51 34.96
CA ASN A 525 0.46 22.15 35.98
C ASN A 525 -0.27 21.61 37.23
N ASP A 526 -1.02 20.51 37.11
CA ASP A 526 -1.56 19.78 38.26
C ASP A 526 -1.08 18.33 38.22
N ASN A 527 0.08 18.08 38.85
CA ASN A 527 0.79 16.80 38.89
C ASN A 527 0.12 15.74 39.80
N ASN A 528 -1.22 15.74 39.94
CA ASN A 528 -1.91 14.75 40.79
C ASN A 528 -3.38 14.48 40.43
N ALA A 529 -3.85 14.84 39.24
CA ALA A 529 -5.18 14.40 38.79
C ALA A 529 -5.09 12.94 38.29
N VAL A 530 -5.70 12.01 39.03
CA VAL A 530 -6.03 10.68 38.51
C VAL A 530 -6.97 10.90 37.33
N VAL A 531 -6.47 10.73 36.10
CA VAL A 531 -7.29 10.92 34.91
C VAL A 531 -8.30 9.78 34.84
N GLU A 532 -9.56 10.09 35.15
CA GLU A 532 -10.66 9.12 35.05
C GLU A 532 -10.79 8.63 33.60
N LEU A 533 -10.96 7.31 33.44
CA LEU A 533 -11.24 6.71 32.13
C LEU A 533 -12.57 7.21 31.59
N THR A 534 -12.61 7.59 30.31
CA THR A 534 -13.87 7.87 29.61
C THR A 534 -14.73 6.60 29.54
N GLU A 535 -16.04 6.75 29.29
CA GLU A 535 -16.95 5.61 29.15
C GLU A 535 -16.51 4.64 28.04
N ALA A 536 -16.03 5.18 26.91
CA ALA A 536 -15.47 4.41 25.81
C ALA A 536 -14.20 3.64 26.22
N GLN A 537 -13.28 4.28 26.96
CA GLN A 537 -12.08 3.60 27.45
C GLN A 537 -12.41 2.54 28.50
N ARG A 538 -13.38 2.81 29.38
CA ARG A 538 -13.88 1.82 30.35
C ARG A 538 -14.46 0.60 29.64
N LYS A 539 -15.21 0.80 28.55
CA LYS A 539 -15.74 -0.29 27.72
C LYS A 539 -14.60 -1.12 27.11
N MET A 540 -13.59 -0.48 26.52
CA MET A 540 -12.41 -1.17 25.98
C MET A 540 -11.57 -1.90 27.04
N ALA A 541 -11.57 -1.40 28.29
CA ALA A 541 -10.93 -2.04 29.43
C ALA A 541 -11.77 -3.14 30.09
N THR A 542 -13.03 -3.32 29.68
CA THR A 542 -13.92 -4.33 30.24
C THR A 542 -13.78 -5.62 29.45
N LEU A 543 -13.13 -6.62 30.05
CA LEU A 543 -12.68 -7.86 29.39
C LEU A 543 -13.26 -9.10 30.10
N PRO A 544 -13.25 -10.29 29.46
CA PRO A 544 -13.65 -11.53 30.13
C PRO A 544 -12.78 -11.80 31.37
N SER A 545 -13.39 -12.29 32.44
CA SER A 545 -12.76 -12.41 33.78
C SER A 545 -11.49 -13.28 33.81
N ARG A 546 -11.32 -14.20 32.85
CA ARG A 546 -10.14 -15.07 32.74
C ARG A 546 -9.29 -14.76 31.49
N SER A 547 -9.39 -13.54 30.98
CA SER A 547 -8.58 -13.09 29.86
C SER A 547 -7.12 -12.85 30.25
N LYS A 548 -6.22 -12.93 29.26
CA LYS A 548 -4.78 -12.65 29.41
C LYS A 548 -4.35 -11.64 28.35
N LEU A 549 -3.60 -10.64 28.78
CA LEU A 549 -2.93 -9.69 27.89
C LEU A 549 -1.56 -10.24 27.48
N ARG A 550 -1.37 -10.49 26.19
CA ARG A 550 -0.12 -11.05 25.63
C ARG A 550 0.67 -9.99 24.89
N TYR A 551 1.84 -9.65 25.42
CA TYR A 551 2.80 -8.77 24.77
C TYR A 551 3.74 -9.61 23.90
N LEU A 552 3.30 -9.91 22.67
CA LEU A 552 4.04 -10.80 21.76
C LEU A 552 5.09 -10.06 20.91
N ALA A 553 4.94 -8.74 20.75
CA ALA A 553 5.92 -7.86 20.13
C ALA A 553 6.78 -7.17 21.20
N ASP A 554 7.12 -5.89 21.02
CA ASP A 554 7.74 -5.07 22.06
C ASP A 554 6.77 -4.78 23.21
N LYS A 555 7.29 -4.69 24.44
CA LYS A 555 6.50 -4.32 25.64
C LYS A 555 5.79 -2.95 25.52
N GLN A 556 6.21 -2.11 24.58
CA GLN A 556 5.60 -0.81 24.33
C GLN A 556 4.41 -0.88 23.36
N ASP A 557 4.17 -2.01 22.68
CA ASP A 557 3.04 -2.18 21.76
C ASP A 557 1.74 -2.54 22.52
N TRP A 558 0.59 -2.50 21.84
CA TRP A 558 -0.68 -2.97 22.40
C TRP A 558 -0.66 -4.50 22.55
N PRO A 559 -1.12 -5.06 23.69
CA PRO A 559 -1.18 -6.51 23.86
C PRO A 559 -2.18 -7.16 22.89
N VAL A 560 -2.06 -8.47 22.72
CA VAL A 560 -3.08 -9.34 22.12
C VAL A 560 -3.92 -9.90 23.25
N LEU A 561 -5.23 -9.78 23.15
CA LEU A 561 -6.16 -10.33 24.13
C LEU A 561 -6.35 -11.82 23.86
N GLN A 562 -6.11 -12.65 24.87
CA GLN A 562 -6.29 -14.10 24.78
C GLN A 562 -7.31 -14.58 25.81
N CYS A 563 -8.29 -15.36 25.37
CA CYS A 563 -9.23 -16.08 26.22
C CYS A 563 -9.18 -17.57 25.86
N ARG A 564 -8.64 -18.42 26.75
CA ARG A 564 -8.34 -19.84 26.44
C ARG A 564 -7.50 -19.95 25.15
N ASN A 565 -7.96 -20.69 24.15
CA ASN A 565 -7.33 -20.83 22.84
C ASN A 565 -7.85 -19.82 21.79
N ILE A 566 -8.56 -18.78 22.23
CA ILE A 566 -9.10 -17.72 21.37
C ILE A 566 -8.21 -16.47 21.49
N PHE A 567 -7.69 -15.98 20.37
CA PHE A 567 -6.96 -14.71 20.26
C PHE A 567 -7.84 -13.67 19.59
N ILE A 568 -8.05 -12.54 20.26
CA ILE A 568 -8.96 -11.50 19.81
C ILE A 568 -8.15 -10.35 19.21
N LEU A 569 -8.28 -10.14 17.89
CA LEU A 569 -7.55 -9.11 17.15
C LEU A 569 -8.51 -8.05 16.58
N PRO A 570 -8.02 -6.80 16.41
CA PRO A 570 -8.79 -5.73 15.77
C PRO A 570 -9.05 -6.03 14.29
N GLY A 571 -10.14 -5.47 13.74
CA GLY A 571 -10.51 -5.65 12.33
C GLY A 571 -9.74 -4.75 11.37
N VAL A 572 -9.13 -3.66 11.85
CA VAL A 572 -8.35 -2.74 11.01
C VAL A 572 -7.13 -3.48 10.43
N PRO A 573 -6.99 -3.58 9.09
CA PRO A 573 -6.01 -4.47 8.46
C PRO A 573 -4.55 -4.25 8.88
N GLU A 574 -4.15 -2.99 9.09
CA GLU A 574 -2.81 -2.65 9.54
C GLU A 574 -2.49 -3.27 10.91
N PHE A 575 -3.41 -3.13 11.88
CA PHE A 575 -3.24 -3.68 13.22
C PHE A 575 -3.42 -5.20 13.24
N PHE A 576 -4.34 -5.72 12.44
CA PHE A 576 -4.55 -7.16 12.32
C PHE A 576 -3.30 -7.85 11.76
N THR A 577 -2.78 -7.37 10.62
CA THR A 577 -1.60 -7.93 9.94
C THR A 577 -0.39 -7.92 10.86
N HIS A 578 -0.13 -6.80 11.55
CA HIS A 578 0.96 -6.72 12.51
C HIS A 578 0.81 -7.73 13.64
N LYS A 579 -0.39 -7.90 14.21
CA LYS A 579 -0.62 -8.79 15.36
C LYS A 579 -0.64 -10.27 15.00
N ILE A 580 -1.19 -10.63 13.84
CA ILE A 580 -1.35 -12.03 13.45
C ILE A 580 0.00 -12.71 13.18
N GLU A 581 1.00 -11.97 12.71
CA GLU A 581 2.38 -12.46 12.55
C GLU A 581 2.96 -12.94 13.90
N TYR A 582 2.84 -12.13 14.95
CA TYR A 582 3.30 -12.54 16.29
C TYR A 582 2.46 -13.64 16.93
N VAL A 583 1.15 -13.66 16.67
CA VAL A 583 0.29 -14.75 17.14
C VAL A 583 0.72 -16.05 16.47
N ALA A 584 0.94 -16.04 15.16
CA ALA A 584 1.38 -17.21 14.41
C ALA A 584 2.73 -17.75 14.92
N ASP A 585 3.74 -16.89 15.14
CA ASP A 585 5.04 -17.28 15.71
C ASP A 585 4.91 -17.80 17.15
N TYR A 586 4.12 -17.11 17.99
CA TYR A 586 3.88 -17.53 19.37
C TYR A 586 3.29 -18.94 19.42
N VAL A 587 2.28 -19.21 18.59
CA VAL A 587 1.60 -20.50 18.53
C VAL A 587 2.34 -21.56 17.72
N SER A 588 3.51 -21.29 17.16
CA SER A 588 4.38 -22.30 16.54
C SER A 588 5.72 -22.46 17.30
N SER A 589 5.96 -21.66 18.33
CA SER A 589 7.26 -21.53 19.00
C SER A 589 7.87 -22.82 19.59
N ASP A 590 7.05 -23.82 19.89
CA ASP A 590 7.44 -25.15 20.40
C ASP A 590 7.31 -26.27 19.36
N ILE A 591 7.03 -25.93 18.10
CA ILE A 591 6.93 -26.86 16.98
C ILE A 591 8.12 -26.69 16.04
N GLU A 592 8.98 -27.72 15.97
CA GLU A 592 10.08 -27.79 15.00
C GLU A 592 9.58 -28.40 13.67
N LEU A 593 8.70 -27.70 12.95
CA LEU A 593 8.24 -28.07 11.61
C LEU A 593 8.73 -27.07 10.57
N GLU A 594 9.49 -27.57 9.60
CA GLU A 594 9.96 -26.80 8.46
C GLU A 594 9.18 -27.17 7.20
N ARG A 595 8.86 -26.18 6.35
CA ARG A 595 8.26 -26.43 5.03
C ARG A 595 9.31 -26.86 4.01
N SER A 596 8.87 -27.66 3.04
CA SER A 596 9.64 -27.91 1.81
C SER A 596 9.79 -26.65 0.96
N THR A 597 10.80 -26.62 0.11
CA THR A 597 10.88 -25.66 -0.99
C THR A 597 9.69 -25.81 -1.94
N VAL A 598 9.03 -24.69 -2.26
CA VAL A 598 7.97 -24.65 -3.26
C VAL A 598 8.58 -24.42 -4.63
N TYR A 599 8.11 -25.16 -5.63
CA TYR A 599 8.46 -24.94 -7.03
C TYR A 599 7.26 -24.44 -7.81
N LYS A 600 7.49 -23.53 -8.75
CA LYS A 600 6.53 -23.05 -9.73
C LYS A 600 7.03 -23.40 -11.12
N VAL A 601 6.22 -24.14 -11.88
CA VAL A 601 6.51 -24.44 -13.29
C VAL A 601 5.57 -23.60 -14.14
N ILE A 602 6.15 -22.68 -14.91
CA ILE A 602 5.40 -21.70 -15.71
C ILE A 602 5.31 -22.22 -17.14
N LEU A 603 4.09 -22.34 -17.64
CA LEU A 603 3.78 -23.04 -18.89
C LEU A 603 3.12 -22.12 -19.93
N SER A 604 3.50 -22.27 -21.20
CA SER A 604 2.90 -21.59 -22.35
C SER A 604 1.59 -22.22 -22.84
N VAL A 605 1.22 -23.37 -22.28
CA VAL A 605 0.04 -24.18 -22.67
C VAL A 605 -1.07 -24.08 -21.63
N ASP A 606 -2.30 -24.24 -22.09
CA ASP A 606 -3.49 -24.26 -21.26
C ASP A 606 -3.54 -25.51 -20.38
N GLU A 607 -4.21 -25.41 -19.23
CA GLU A 607 -4.35 -26.49 -18.26
C GLU A 607 -4.88 -27.78 -18.89
N THR A 608 -5.84 -27.68 -19.81
CA THR A 608 -6.43 -28.82 -20.54
C THR A 608 -5.39 -29.67 -21.27
N SER A 609 -4.27 -29.08 -21.70
CA SER A 609 -3.21 -29.76 -22.43
C SER A 609 -2.30 -30.60 -21.52
N ILE A 610 -2.36 -30.40 -20.20
CA ILE A 610 -1.49 -31.04 -19.22
C ILE A 610 -2.23 -31.90 -18.19
N VAL A 611 -3.56 -31.90 -18.18
CA VAL A 611 -4.39 -32.63 -17.19
C VAL A 611 -3.96 -34.09 -17.02
N THR A 612 -3.75 -34.82 -18.11
CA THR A 612 -3.35 -36.24 -18.04
C THR A 612 -2.00 -36.42 -17.36
N VAL A 613 -1.02 -35.56 -17.70
CA VAL A 613 0.32 -35.61 -17.11
C VAL A 613 0.26 -35.23 -15.64
N LEU A 614 -0.48 -34.18 -15.30
CA LEU A 614 -0.65 -33.69 -13.93
C LEU A 614 -1.33 -34.73 -13.05
N ASN A 615 -2.43 -35.34 -13.50
CA ASN A 615 -3.13 -36.39 -12.74
C ASN A 615 -2.21 -37.59 -12.48
N THR A 616 -1.44 -38.00 -13.49
CA THR A 616 -0.47 -39.10 -13.33
C THR A 616 0.61 -38.73 -12.31
N ALA A 617 1.09 -37.48 -12.33
CA ALA A 617 2.07 -36.99 -11.35
C ALA A 617 1.50 -36.99 -9.92
N VAL A 618 0.25 -36.54 -9.75
CA VAL A 618 -0.46 -36.54 -8.46
C VAL A 618 -0.59 -37.96 -7.91
N GLU A 619 -0.94 -38.93 -8.75
CA GLU A 619 -1.03 -40.35 -8.35
C GLU A 619 0.33 -40.95 -8.00
N ALA A 620 1.37 -40.63 -8.76
CA ALA A 620 2.72 -41.16 -8.56
C ALA A 620 3.46 -40.55 -7.36
N HIS A 621 3.09 -39.33 -6.94
CA HIS A 621 3.78 -38.57 -5.89
C HIS A 621 2.82 -38.12 -4.76
N PRO A 622 2.28 -39.05 -3.95
CA PRO A 622 1.25 -38.76 -2.96
C PRO A 622 1.70 -37.87 -1.78
N ASP A 623 3.01 -37.74 -1.57
CA ASP A 623 3.61 -36.90 -0.52
C ASP A 623 3.87 -35.46 -1.01
N VAL A 624 3.48 -35.13 -2.25
CA VAL A 624 3.56 -33.78 -2.84
C VAL A 624 2.15 -33.26 -3.11
N THR A 625 1.91 -32.01 -2.72
CA THR A 625 0.74 -31.23 -3.11
C THR A 625 1.03 -30.53 -4.42
N PHE A 626 0.12 -30.70 -5.39
CA PHE A 626 0.18 -30.04 -6.68
C PHE A 626 -0.94 -28.99 -6.75
N GLY A 627 -0.60 -27.79 -7.21
CA GLY A 627 -1.57 -26.76 -7.60
C GLY A 627 -1.49 -26.51 -9.09
N SER A 628 -2.63 -26.18 -9.70
CA SER A 628 -2.72 -25.77 -11.10
C SER A 628 -3.55 -24.48 -11.17
N TYR A 629 -2.96 -23.45 -11.76
CA TYR A 629 -3.52 -22.10 -11.82
C TYR A 629 -3.55 -21.64 -13.28
N PRO A 630 -4.68 -21.75 -13.98
CA PRO A 630 -4.84 -21.27 -15.34
C PRO A 630 -4.99 -19.74 -15.36
N PHE A 631 -4.46 -19.10 -16.41
CA PHE A 631 -4.55 -17.67 -16.64
C PHE A 631 -5.26 -17.41 -17.97
N VAL A 632 -6.35 -16.62 -17.93
CA VAL A 632 -7.21 -16.37 -19.11
C VAL A 632 -6.62 -15.33 -20.07
N SER A 633 -5.88 -14.35 -19.54
CA SER A 633 -5.44 -13.17 -20.30
C SER A 633 -3.99 -12.77 -20.00
N HIS A 634 -3.11 -13.75 -19.72
CA HIS A 634 -1.70 -13.46 -19.50
C HIS A 634 -0.91 -13.60 -20.82
N PRO A 635 -0.09 -12.61 -21.22
CA PRO A 635 0.52 -12.56 -22.55
C PRO A 635 1.61 -13.60 -22.79
N GLU A 636 2.32 -14.02 -21.73
CA GLU A 636 3.50 -14.88 -21.85
C GLU A 636 3.27 -16.35 -21.49
N PHE A 637 2.33 -16.64 -20.58
CA PHE A 637 2.11 -17.97 -20.02
C PHE A 637 0.62 -18.17 -19.79
N LYS A 638 0.18 -19.43 -19.76
CA LYS A 638 -1.24 -19.78 -19.65
C LYS A 638 -1.57 -20.61 -18.44
N THR A 639 -0.60 -21.30 -17.86
CA THR A 639 -0.82 -22.11 -16.66
C THR A 639 0.43 -22.11 -15.80
N VAL A 640 0.24 -21.98 -14.49
CA VAL A 640 1.31 -22.13 -13.50
C VAL A 640 0.99 -23.35 -12.65
N LEU A 641 1.93 -24.30 -12.61
CA LEU A 641 1.87 -25.42 -11.68
C LEU A 641 2.68 -25.09 -10.43
N THR A 642 2.16 -25.44 -9.25
CA THR A 642 2.91 -25.37 -8.00
C THR A 642 3.13 -26.76 -7.43
N LEU A 643 4.31 -26.97 -6.85
CA LEU A 643 4.66 -28.21 -6.16
C LEU A 643 5.17 -27.88 -4.77
N GLU A 644 4.60 -28.52 -3.77
CA GLU A 644 5.00 -28.37 -2.37
C GLU A 644 4.90 -29.72 -1.65
N GLY A 645 5.88 -30.05 -0.81
CA GLY A 645 5.84 -31.24 0.03
C GLY A 645 4.75 -31.13 1.10
N ARG A 646 3.99 -32.21 1.30
CA ARG A 646 2.93 -32.23 2.30
C ARG A 646 3.50 -32.23 3.72
N LEU A 647 3.17 -31.18 4.47
CA LEU A 647 3.14 -31.23 5.93
C LEU A 647 1.96 -32.12 6.32
N ARG A 648 2.21 -33.23 7.00
CA ARG A 648 1.14 -34.17 7.34
C ARG A 648 0.23 -33.58 8.41
N SER A 649 -1.07 -33.53 8.12
CA SER A 649 -2.13 -33.22 9.08
C SER A 649 -2.62 -34.51 9.76
N ALA A 650 -3.22 -34.37 10.94
CA ALA A 650 -3.81 -35.45 11.74
C ALA A 650 -5.13 -35.97 11.13
N GLU A 651 -5.13 -36.41 9.86
CA GLU A 651 -6.27 -37.15 9.31
C GLU A 651 -6.19 -38.64 9.73
N PRO A 652 -7.26 -39.20 10.31
CA PRO A 652 -7.21 -40.48 11.02
C PRO A 652 -7.13 -41.74 10.13
N GLU A 653 -7.10 -41.63 8.79
CA GLU A 653 -7.38 -42.80 7.93
C GLU A 653 -6.19 -43.50 7.27
N ILE A 654 -4.93 -43.04 7.44
CA ILE A 654 -3.79 -43.76 6.83
C ILE A 654 -2.68 -43.99 7.84
N PHE A 655 -2.61 -45.23 8.33
CA PHE A 655 -1.57 -45.82 9.19
C PHE A 655 -0.18 -45.17 9.08
N SER A 656 0.30 -44.67 10.23
CA SER A 656 1.71 -44.78 10.68
C SER A 656 2.77 -44.43 9.63
N ARG A 657 2.80 -43.20 9.12
CA ARG A 657 4.00 -42.68 8.46
C ARG A 657 4.51 -41.44 9.20
N LYS A 658 5.74 -41.54 9.74
CA LYS A 658 6.45 -40.43 10.45
C LYS A 658 6.50 -39.17 9.59
N SER A 659 6.32 -37.99 10.18
CA SER A 659 6.54 -36.71 9.49
C SER A 659 7.93 -36.68 8.84
N PHE A 660 7.99 -36.17 7.61
CA PHE A 660 9.25 -36.08 6.88
C PHE A 660 10.04 -34.86 7.35
N SER A 661 11.36 -34.99 7.44
CA SER A 661 12.22 -33.82 7.56
C SER A 661 12.18 -33.00 6.26
N LYS A 662 12.50 -31.70 6.35
CA LYS A 662 12.57 -30.84 5.15
C LYS A 662 13.38 -31.45 4.00
N PRO A 663 14.60 -32.00 4.22
CA PRO A 663 15.35 -32.66 3.15
C PRO A 663 14.63 -33.84 2.48
N GLN A 664 13.82 -34.59 3.24
CA GLN A 664 13.02 -35.69 2.70
C GLN A 664 11.86 -35.15 1.87
N MET A 665 11.16 -34.11 2.34
CA MET A 665 10.10 -33.46 1.56
C MET A 665 10.64 -32.85 0.28
N ASP A 666 11.76 -32.12 0.34
CA ASP A 666 12.42 -31.54 -0.83
C ASP A 666 12.86 -32.61 -1.83
N HIS A 667 13.29 -33.78 -1.35
CA HIS A 667 13.60 -34.91 -2.22
C HIS A 667 12.35 -35.41 -2.98
N HIS A 668 11.22 -35.58 -2.30
CA HIS A 668 9.96 -35.97 -2.94
C HIS A 668 9.48 -34.92 -3.94
N VAL A 669 9.57 -33.63 -3.60
CA VAL A 669 9.22 -32.51 -4.49
C VAL A 669 10.11 -32.51 -5.74
N ARG A 670 11.42 -32.71 -5.61
CA ARG A 670 12.34 -32.80 -6.75
C ARG A 670 12.03 -33.98 -7.66
N MET A 671 11.72 -35.15 -7.10
CA MET A 671 11.30 -36.30 -7.90
C MET A 671 10.02 -36.02 -8.70
N ALA A 672 9.05 -35.34 -8.09
CA ALA A 672 7.81 -34.93 -8.75
C ALA A 672 8.07 -33.87 -9.83
N LEU A 673 8.96 -32.92 -9.57
CA LEU A 673 9.38 -31.92 -10.53
C LEU A 673 10.06 -32.58 -11.74
N ASP A 674 11.04 -33.46 -11.52
CA ASP A 674 11.73 -34.19 -12.60
C ASP A 674 10.75 -34.99 -13.46
N TYR A 675 9.72 -35.59 -12.86
CA TYR A 675 8.65 -36.26 -13.58
C TYR A 675 7.89 -35.27 -14.49
N LEU A 676 7.47 -34.11 -13.98
CA LEU A 676 6.78 -33.10 -14.79
C LEU A 676 7.67 -32.56 -15.91
N LEU A 677 8.93 -32.22 -15.62
CA LEU A 677 9.86 -31.69 -16.62
C LEU A 677 10.12 -32.66 -17.78
N THR A 678 9.97 -33.96 -17.54
CA THR A 678 10.18 -35.01 -18.56
C THR A 678 8.92 -35.38 -19.33
N HIS A 679 7.73 -35.18 -18.77
CA HIS A 679 6.46 -35.63 -19.35
C HIS A 679 5.55 -34.51 -19.83
N LEU A 680 5.82 -33.25 -19.47
CA LEU A 680 5.12 -32.10 -20.01
C LEU A 680 5.41 -31.94 -21.52
N PRO A 681 4.49 -31.33 -22.29
CA PRO A 681 4.67 -31.15 -23.72
C PRO A 681 5.98 -30.43 -24.06
N GLU A 682 6.68 -30.92 -25.10
CA GLU A 682 7.98 -30.35 -25.48
C GLU A 682 7.85 -28.85 -25.83
N GLY A 683 8.72 -28.01 -25.27
CA GLY A 683 8.68 -26.56 -25.44
C GLY A 683 7.56 -25.84 -24.68
N SER A 684 6.75 -26.54 -23.88
CA SER A 684 5.70 -25.88 -23.08
C SER A 684 6.23 -25.16 -21.85
N ILE A 685 7.39 -25.56 -21.34
CA ILE A 685 7.98 -25.03 -20.12
C ILE A 685 8.73 -23.75 -20.45
N LEU A 686 8.27 -22.64 -19.90
CA LEU A 686 8.89 -21.33 -20.09
C LEU A 686 10.01 -21.09 -19.09
N ARG A 687 9.73 -21.41 -17.82
CA ARG A 687 10.70 -21.33 -16.72
C ARG A 687 10.23 -22.11 -15.50
N VAL A 688 11.18 -22.43 -14.62
CA VAL A 688 10.95 -23.01 -13.31
C VAL A 688 11.48 -22.04 -12.26
N GLU A 689 10.67 -21.75 -11.26
CA GLU A 689 11.03 -20.87 -10.14
C GLU A 689 10.91 -21.65 -8.84
N ASN A 690 11.69 -21.29 -7.83
CA ASN A 690 11.51 -21.73 -6.46
C ASN A 690 11.49 -20.53 -5.50
N ASP A 691 11.39 -20.79 -4.19
CA ASP A 691 11.38 -19.73 -3.16
C ASP A 691 12.63 -18.84 -3.16
N ASP A 692 13.75 -19.30 -3.75
CA ASP A 692 15.02 -18.57 -3.85
C ASP A 692 15.21 -17.84 -5.21
N GLY A 693 14.26 -17.96 -6.14
CA GLY A 693 14.26 -17.29 -7.45
C GLY A 693 14.18 -18.21 -8.67
N LEU A 694 14.70 -17.74 -9.80
CA LEU A 694 14.75 -18.47 -11.08
C LEU A 694 15.81 -19.59 -11.01
N LEU A 695 15.43 -20.81 -11.38
CA LEU A 695 16.30 -21.98 -11.48
C LEU A 695 16.80 -22.26 -12.90
#